data_AF-A0A238EYU9-F1
#
_entry.id   AF-A0A238EYU9-F1
#
_cell.length_a   1.000
_cell.length_b   1.000
_cell.length_c   1.000
_cell.angle_alpha   90.00
_cell.angle_beta   90.00
_cell.angle_gamma   90.00
#
_symmetry.space_group_name_H-M   'P 1'
#
loop_
_entity.id
_entity.type
_entity.pdbx_description
1 polymer ?
#
loop_
_entity_poly.entity_id
_entity_poly.type
_entity_poly.pdbx_seq_one_letter_code
_entity_poly.pdbx_strand_id
1 'polypeptide(L)'
;MASRRIGTAASTLMHSGAARPTGRSVFAPSSSTSSLILIAPSPTRLHQVNLSSSSQVLVDRPPSFSTPEPTLASSSSSIQAQHDPSQPLPPTALPVEDYASPLLHTASFFGSIFRYAVYGSVTIVVMVVATFAGVHAYVEYIELAQQGDLATQDDPDEWASELEGWSGGHLGGGTDPRLGPVTRLAVRGAWAAQNWGAGSPLGSAASASSPMGPVSMRTPFSGAGGTMIGSDQDRQGAVQAGLSQGEVRDAGWQLSEEFLVYALARSAKKGISLVGRAETSTGPSLTPAMVDRAALELEQRLANIRERIGGRYRLEAAREAWERIYYALASAPVSPSSTAHWLQREKLKATRKLGDLSARLGQLARPGSVEHERENMRAEGWYLGGILPALGASTGAARQNKLEALVPKGVEAKKLVSPSSSFFGFWSRSHPPSRAVSNSVTVASEGLPSIRPEITKAVNLLEQGSSRHQASPATQRALLSSLISFETFLARCRALTAAHALQTASLSYTESLMGPSSLPSPSTSSGGPTLSSATPASILGPTLTSYYYSTRAAVLRTHLAEVSLALRMPNIEGYALDLLSSAVHSCDSTLVALTQSPLTKDSSRKLKPFSKAAQGIVRDSRVTAAMACNLSGFVVENGSRIADASGVRREETKSWAEGGLRQSQSMFKKAVGFAKNDAGAVVDHQGLKLAERGLDRVNAKIGSITG
;
A
#
# COMPACT_ATOMS: atom_id res chain seq x y z
N MET A 1 21.73 54.43 22.05
CA MET A 1 22.34 54.29 20.72
C MET A 1 21.44 53.40 19.89
N ALA A 2 20.65 54.05 19.04
CA ALA A 2 19.61 53.46 18.20
C ALA A 2 20.09 53.46 16.75
N SER A 3 19.70 52.46 15.96
CA SER A 3 19.62 52.62 14.51
C SER A 3 18.43 51.83 13.98
N ARG A 4 17.36 52.59 13.73
CA ARG A 4 16.19 52.23 12.93
C ARG A 4 16.59 52.19 11.46
N ARG A 5 16.09 51.23 10.70
CA ARG A 5 15.82 51.41 9.26
C ARG A 5 14.35 51.23 8.97
N ILE A 6 13.76 52.32 8.49
CA ILE A 6 12.44 52.46 7.92
C ILE A 6 12.60 52.21 6.41
N GLY A 7 11.70 51.44 5.82
CA GLY A 7 11.54 51.29 4.37
C GLY A 7 10.07 51.35 4.03
N THR A 8 9.67 52.48 3.45
CA THR A 8 8.33 52.92 3.09
C THR A 8 7.80 52.29 1.80
N ALA A 9 6.47 52.34 1.68
CA ALA A 9 5.59 51.82 0.64
C ALA A 9 5.86 52.29 -0.80
N ALA A 10 5.39 51.48 -1.76
CA ALA A 10 4.95 51.94 -3.07
C ALA A 10 3.61 51.27 -3.43
N SER A 11 2.56 52.08 -3.42
CA SER A 11 1.24 51.79 -4.01
C SER A 11 1.35 51.67 -5.53
N THR A 12 0.59 50.76 -6.13
CA THR A 12 0.16 50.90 -7.53
C THR A 12 -1.30 50.49 -7.61
N LEU A 13 -2.11 51.44 -8.07
CA LEU A 13 -3.58 51.45 -8.14
C LEU A 13 -3.93 51.99 -9.54
N MET A 14 -5.10 51.59 -10.07
CA MET A 14 -5.77 51.98 -11.34
C MET A 14 -5.39 51.09 -12.56
N HIS A 15 -6.28 50.59 -13.42
CA HIS A 15 -7.68 50.88 -13.83
C HIS A 15 -8.24 49.61 -14.53
N SER A 16 -9.44 49.11 -14.21
CA SER A 16 -10.78 49.35 -14.84
C SER A 16 -10.99 48.79 -16.27
N GLY A 17 -12.09 48.04 -16.47
CA GLY A 17 -12.76 47.94 -17.79
C GLY A 17 -13.34 46.58 -18.21
N ALA A 18 -14.65 46.39 -17.96
CA ALA A 18 -15.67 45.70 -18.78
C ALA A 18 -15.49 44.19 -19.13
N ALA A 19 -16.49 43.33 -19.31
CA ALA A 19 -17.93 43.46 -19.51
C ALA A 19 -18.64 42.17 -19.03
N ARG A 20 -19.89 42.32 -18.60
CA ARG A 20 -20.80 41.27 -18.12
C ARG A 20 -21.78 40.93 -19.24
N PRO A 21 -21.91 39.68 -19.72
CA PRO A 21 -23.07 39.30 -20.51
C PRO A 21 -24.14 38.69 -19.61
N THR A 22 -25.23 39.43 -19.44
CA THR A 22 -26.51 38.93 -18.96
C THR A 22 -27.19 38.13 -20.07
N GLY A 23 -27.08 36.80 -20.01
CA GLY A 23 -27.85 35.87 -20.85
C GLY A 23 -28.91 35.18 -20.00
N ARG A 24 -30.15 35.68 -20.06
CA ARG A 24 -31.33 35.11 -19.41
C ARG A 24 -31.96 34.10 -20.38
N SER A 25 -31.69 32.80 -20.21
CA SER A 25 -32.46 31.76 -20.92
C SER A 25 -33.52 31.18 -19.98
N VAL A 26 -34.77 31.48 -20.28
CA VAL A 26 -35.94 30.80 -19.72
C VAL A 26 -36.03 29.44 -20.41
N PHE A 27 -35.82 28.35 -19.66
CA PHE A 27 -36.15 27.00 -20.11
C PHE A 27 -37.33 26.48 -19.29
N ALA A 28 -38.39 26.11 -20.01
CA ALA A 28 -39.60 25.50 -19.50
C ALA A 28 -39.32 24.08 -18.92
N PRO A 29 -40.05 23.63 -17.90
CA PRO A 29 -39.96 22.27 -17.42
C PRO A 29 -40.81 21.34 -18.32
N SER A 30 -40.17 20.54 -19.17
CA SER A 30 -40.82 19.38 -19.79
C SER A 30 -40.69 18.17 -18.86
N SER A 31 -41.75 17.89 -18.11
CA SER A 31 -41.92 16.64 -17.36
C SER A 31 -42.19 15.48 -18.32
N SER A 32 -41.20 14.64 -18.57
CA SER A 32 -41.38 13.32 -19.16
C SER A 32 -41.13 12.27 -18.08
N THR A 33 -42.21 11.79 -17.47
CA THR A 33 -42.24 10.58 -16.66
C THR A 33 -41.96 9.38 -17.55
N SER A 34 -40.72 8.90 -17.57
CA SER A 34 -40.38 7.61 -18.17
C SER A 34 -40.39 6.53 -17.11
N SER A 35 -41.31 5.58 -17.29
CA SER A 35 -41.52 4.40 -16.48
C SER A 35 -40.23 3.58 -16.30
N LEU A 36 -39.87 3.35 -15.04
CA LEU A 36 -38.85 2.40 -14.60
C LEU A 36 -39.32 0.97 -14.90
N ILE A 37 -38.75 0.35 -15.94
CA ILE A 37 -38.74 -1.12 -16.07
C ILE A 37 -37.54 -1.64 -15.29
N LEU A 38 -37.83 -2.16 -14.10
CA LEU A 38 -36.90 -2.82 -13.20
C LEU A 38 -36.61 -4.22 -13.75
N ILE A 39 -35.48 -4.42 -14.42
CA ILE A 39 -34.99 -5.76 -14.75
C ILE A 39 -34.20 -6.25 -13.53
N ALA A 40 -34.83 -7.15 -12.77
CA ALA A 40 -34.21 -7.86 -11.66
C ALA A 40 -33.13 -8.84 -12.17
N PRO A 41 -31.97 -8.96 -11.51
CA PRO A 41 -31.03 -10.05 -11.76
C PRO A 41 -31.55 -11.35 -11.12
N SER A 42 -31.44 -12.44 -11.87
CA SER A 42 -31.85 -13.80 -11.49
C SER A 42 -31.12 -14.33 -10.24
N PRO A 43 -31.75 -15.20 -9.43
CA PRO A 43 -31.14 -15.73 -8.22
C PRO A 43 -30.14 -16.85 -8.54
N THR A 44 -28.92 -16.70 -8.04
CA THR A 44 -27.92 -17.78 -7.98
C THR A 44 -28.35 -18.84 -6.96
N ARG A 45 -28.41 -20.09 -7.45
CA ARG A 45 -28.60 -21.35 -6.72
C ARG A 45 -27.79 -21.41 -5.42
N LEU A 46 -28.48 -21.55 -4.30
CA LEU A 46 -27.90 -22.01 -3.04
C LEU A 46 -27.84 -23.55 -3.05
N HIS A 47 -26.64 -24.09 -2.85
CA HIS A 47 -26.46 -25.51 -2.50
C HIS A 47 -26.97 -25.73 -1.08
N GLN A 48 -28.03 -26.54 -0.94
CA GLN A 48 -28.48 -27.10 0.32
C GLN A 48 -27.40 -28.00 0.90
N VAL A 49 -26.84 -27.62 2.04
CA VAL A 49 -26.06 -28.52 2.91
C VAL A 49 -27.03 -29.11 3.92
N ASN A 50 -27.23 -30.41 3.81
CA ASN A 50 -28.00 -31.24 4.73
C ASN A 50 -27.19 -31.39 6.03
N LEU A 51 -27.73 -30.96 7.16
CA LEU A 51 -27.21 -31.29 8.50
C LEU A 51 -28.32 -31.97 9.30
N SER A 52 -28.12 -33.27 9.53
CA SER A 52 -28.95 -34.13 10.36
C SER A 52 -28.35 -34.32 11.76
N SER A 53 -29.26 -34.54 12.72
CA SER A 53 -29.06 -35.19 14.04
C SER A 53 -28.44 -34.31 15.15
N SER A 54 -29.23 -33.82 16.10
CA SER A 54 -29.80 -34.47 17.29
C SER A 54 -28.91 -34.30 18.52
N SER A 55 -29.38 -33.47 19.47
CA SER A 55 -29.15 -33.65 20.92
C SER A 55 -30.18 -32.80 21.64
N GLN A 56 -31.23 -33.46 22.14
CA GLN A 56 -32.15 -32.88 23.12
C GLN A 56 -31.44 -32.89 24.48
N VAL A 57 -31.36 -31.73 25.13
CA VAL A 57 -31.12 -31.64 26.58
C VAL A 57 -32.31 -30.91 27.19
N LEU A 58 -33.09 -31.70 27.92
CA LEU A 58 -34.24 -31.32 28.73
C LEU A 58 -33.71 -30.68 30.02
N VAL A 59 -34.06 -29.41 30.29
CA VAL A 59 -33.92 -28.79 31.62
C VAL A 59 -35.17 -27.96 31.90
N ASP A 60 -36.04 -28.53 32.73
CA ASP A 60 -37.18 -27.84 33.35
C ASP A 60 -36.68 -26.84 34.40
N ARG A 61 -37.20 -25.60 34.36
CA ARG A 61 -37.24 -24.71 35.53
C ARG A 61 -38.52 -23.88 35.55
N PRO A 62 -39.18 -23.73 36.72
CA PRO A 62 -40.44 -23.01 36.86
C PRO A 62 -40.24 -21.49 36.99
N PRO A 63 -41.26 -20.67 36.67
CA PRO A 63 -41.24 -19.23 36.93
C PRO A 63 -41.47 -18.95 38.42
N SER A 64 -40.48 -18.35 39.07
CA SER A 64 -40.60 -17.71 40.39
C SER A 64 -41.04 -16.26 40.18
N PHE A 65 -42.24 -15.91 40.65
CA PHE A 65 -42.77 -14.56 40.68
C PHE A 65 -42.54 -14.00 42.08
N SER A 66 -41.55 -13.13 42.26
CA SER A 66 -41.32 -12.41 43.52
C SER A 66 -41.95 -11.02 43.45
N THR A 67 -43.06 -10.84 44.18
CA THR A 67 -43.64 -9.54 44.52
C THR A 67 -42.74 -8.78 45.50
N PRO A 68 -42.53 -7.46 45.32
CA PRO A 68 -41.83 -6.65 46.31
C PRO A 68 -42.72 -6.35 47.53
N GLU A 69 -42.11 -6.50 48.70
CA GLU A 69 -42.59 -6.20 50.05
C GLU A 69 -42.56 -4.67 50.28
N PRO A 70 -43.67 -4.03 50.73
CA PRO A 70 -43.65 -2.63 51.13
C PRO A 70 -43.18 -2.50 52.59
N THR A 71 -42.01 -1.89 52.78
CA THR A 71 -41.48 -1.54 54.10
C THR A 71 -42.20 -0.31 54.65
N LEU A 72 -42.77 -0.47 55.83
CA LEU A 72 -43.38 0.55 56.68
C LEU A 72 -42.31 1.55 57.16
N ALA A 73 -42.54 2.84 56.92
CA ALA A 73 -41.92 3.92 57.69
C ALA A 73 -42.95 5.01 57.98
N SER A 74 -43.31 5.05 59.25
CA SER A 74 -44.13 6.00 60.00
C SER A 74 -43.43 7.35 60.21
N SER A 75 -44.10 8.47 59.95
CA SER A 75 -43.95 9.77 60.67
C SER A 75 -45.07 10.72 60.20
N SER A 76 -46.15 10.90 60.97
CA SER A 76 -46.37 11.99 61.94
C SER A 76 -46.72 13.36 61.31
N SER A 77 -47.98 13.80 61.48
CA SER A 77 -48.48 15.18 61.74
C SER A 77 -49.99 15.21 61.45
N SER A 78 -50.89 15.02 62.42
CA SER A 78 -51.56 16.07 63.20
C SER A 78 -52.12 17.24 62.37
N ILE A 79 -53.42 17.26 62.13
CA ILE A 79 -54.35 18.26 62.69
C ILE A 79 -55.78 17.72 62.54
N GLN A 80 -56.44 17.74 63.69
CA GLN A 80 -57.74 17.22 64.02
C GLN A 80 -58.74 18.35 63.82
N ALA A 81 -59.71 18.18 62.91
CA ALA A 81 -60.93 18.98 62.87
C ALA A 81 -62.07 18.07 63.30
N GLN A 82 -62.68 18.39 64.45
CA GLN A 82 -63.86 17.73 65.00
C GLN A 82 -64.97 17.71 63.95
N HIS A 83 -65.48 16.51 63.63
CA HIS A 83 -66.74 16.36 62.91
C HIS A 83 -67.80 15.83 63.89
N ASP A 84 -68.88 16.61 63.96
CA ASP A 84 -70.08 16.46 64.78
C ASP A 84 -70.85 15.16 64.44
N PRO A 85 -71.23 14.30 65.41
CA PRO A 85 -71.83 12.98 65.18
C PRO A 85 -73.35 12.99 64.92
N SER A 86 -73.94 14.10 64.43
CA SER A 86 -75.40 14.24 64.34
C SER A 86 -75.96 14.60 62.95
N GLN A 87 -75.21 14.36 61.87
CA GLN A 87 -75.72 14.61 60.51
C GLN A 87 -76.18 13.32 59.80
N PRO A 88 -77.49 13.16 59.49
CA PRO A 88 -78.00 12.02 58.73
C PRO A 88 -77.45 12.03 57.30
N LEU A 89 -76.96 10.87 56.88
CA LEU A 89 -76.36 10.61 55.58
C LEU A 89 -77.33 10.99 54.43
N PRO A 90 -76.91 11.82 53.45
CA PRO A 90 -77.72 12.10 52.28
C PRO A 90 -77.89 10.83 51.42
N PRO A 91 -79.10 10.56 50.91
CA PRO A 91 -79.36 9.39 50.10
C PRO A 91 -78.78 9.56 48.69
N THR A 92 -78.04 8.53 48.24
CA THR A 92 -77.78 8.24 46.82
C THR A 92 -77.13 9.38 45.99
N ALA A 93 -75.95 9.82 46.41
CA ALA A 93 -74.93 10.26 45.47
C ALA A 93 -74.00 9.05 45.20
N LEU A 94 -74.49 8.06 44.45
CA LEU A 94 -73.60 7.08 43.86
C LEU A 94 -72.57 7.87 43.05
N PRO A 95 -71.26 7.73 43.31
CA PRO A 95 -70.27 8.35 42.46
C PRO A 95 -70.58 7.86 41.05
N VAL A 96 -70.94 8.79 40.16
CA VAL A 96 -70.96 8.49 38.73
C VAL A 96 -69.52 8.14 38.42
N GLU A 97 -69.22 6.84 38.45
CA GLU A 97 -67.91 6.34 38.11
C GLU A 97 -67.68 6.78 36.67
N ASP A 98 -66.82 7.77 36.51
CA ASP A 98 -66.46 8.34 35.23
C ASP A 98 -65.63 7.28 34.48
N TYR A 99 -66.31 6.27 33.93
CA TYR A 99 -65.71 5.17 33.15
C TYR A 99 -64.97 5.69 31.91
N ALA A 100 -65.17 6.97 31.56
CA ALA A 100 -64.43 7.67 30.52
C ALA A 100 -63.02 8.12 30.97
N SER A 101 -62.78 8.37 32.26
CA SER A 101 -61.49 8.89 32.77
C SER A 101 -60.31 7.92 32.54
N PRO A 102 -60.45 6.59 32.78
CA PRO A 102 -59.39 5.64 32.51
C PRO A 102 -59.09 5.50 31.01
N LEU A 103 -60.11 5.64 30.15
CA LEU A 103 -59.95 5.58 28.70
C LEU A 103 -59.23 6.83 28.17
N LEU A 104 -59.54 8.02 28.69
CA LEU A 104 -58.82 9.25 28.34
C LEU A 104 -57.37 9.21 28.85
N HIS A 105 -57.14 8.63 30.02
CA HIS A 105 -55.79 8.47 30.57
C HIS A 105 -54.95 7.49 29.75
N THR A 106 -55.51 6.35 29.34
CA THR A 106 -54.81 5.39 28.46
C THR A 106 -54.54 6.00 27.09
N ALA A 107 -55.52 6.67 26.48
CA ALA A 107 -55.34 7.33 25.18
C ALA A 107 -54.23 8.41 25.22
N SER A 108 -54.20 9.25 26.25
CA SER A 108 -53.15 10.27 26.41
C SER A 108 -51.76 9.67 26.70
N PHE A 109 -51.70 8.58 27.46
CA PHE A 109 -50.47 7.81 27.70
C PHE A 109 -49.93 7.19 26.42
N PHE A 110 -50.78 6.51 25.63
CA PHE A 110 -50.39 5.97 24.31
C PHE A 110 -49.97 7.07 23.34
N GLY A 111 -50.67 8.21 23.34
CA GLY A 111 -50.26 9.38 22.55
C GLY A 111 -48.88 9.90 22.94
N SER A 112 -48.53 9.87 24.22
CA SER A 112 -47.22 10.27 24.71
C SER A 112 -46.13 9.26 24.32
N ILE A 113 -46.37 7.96 24.51
CA ILE A 113 -45.46 6.89 24.05
C ILE A 113 -45.21 7.00 22.55
N PHE A 114 -46.27 7.18 21.75
CA PHE A 114 -46.13 7.30 20.30
C PHE A 114 -45.28 8.51 19.91
N ARG A 115 -45.49 9.68 20.55
CA ARG A 115 -44.65 10.86 20.32
C ARG A 115 -43.19 10.60 20.67
N TYR A 116 -42.91 9.99 21.82
CA TYR A 116 -41.54 9.64 22.20
C TYR A 116 -40.92 8.61 21.25
N ALA A 117 -41.69 7.64 20.76
CA ALA A 117 -41.22 6.68 19.77
C ALA A 117 -40.90 7.34 18.41
N VAL A 118 -41.73 8.29 17.96
CA VAL A 118 -41.45 9.08 16.75
C VAL A 118 -40.22 9.97 16.94
N TYR A 119 -40.11 10.70 18.05
CA TYR A 119 -38.92 11.51 18.32
C TYR A 119 -37.65 10.65 18.48
N GLY A 120 -37.75 9.51 19.16
CA GLY A 120 -36.66 8.56 19.30
C GLY A 120 -36.19 8.03 17.94
N SER A 121 -37.13 7.58 17.09
CA SER A 121 -36.80 7.07 15.75
C SER A 121 -36.20 8.13 14.83
N VAL A 122 -36.76 9.34 14.79
CA VAL A 122 -36.19 10.47 14.04
C VAL A 122 -34.79 10.81 14.53
N THR A 123 -34.59 10.85 15.86
CA THR A 123 -33.27 11.12 16.46
C THR A 123 -32.25 10.07 16.05
N ILE A 124 -32.62 8.78 16.07
CA ILE A 124 -31.74 7.69 15.63
C ILE A 124 -31.36 7.85 14.15
N VAL A 125 -32.33 8.14 13.27
CA VAL A 125 -32.06 8.35 11.83
C VAL A 125 -31.12 9.54 11.61
N VAL A 126 -31.37 10.68 12.27
CA VAL A 126 -30.53 11.87 12.18
C VAL A 126 -29.12 11.57 12.69
N MET A 127 -28.99 10.87 13.82
CA MET A 127 -27.70 10.48 14.38
C MET A 127 -26.93 9.57 13.42
N VAL A 128 -27.57 8.55 12.83
CA VAL A 128 -26.94 7.65 11.86
C VAL A 128 -26.44 8.42 10.62
N VAL A 129 -27.26 9.31 10.07
CA VAL A 129 -26.88 10.14 8.91
C VAL A 129 -25.73 11.09 9.27
N ALA A 130 -25.78 11.72 10.45
CA ALA A 130 -24.73 12.63 10.91
C ALA A 130 -23.40 11.89 11.14
N THR A 131 -23.43 10.72 11.78
CA THR A 131 -22.24 9.87 11.95
C THR A 131 -21.68 9.43 10.60
N PHE A 132 -22.54 8.99 9.67
CA PHE A 132 -22.13 8.59 8.33
C PHE A 132 -21.42 9.74 7.58
N ALA A 133 -22.05 10.93 7.54
CA ALA A 133 -21.46 12.10 6.90
C ALA A 133 -20.16 12.55 7.60
N GLY A 134 -20.14 12.51 8.94
CA GLY A 134 -18.98 12.86 9.76
C GLY A 134 -17.78 11.95 9.50
N VAL A 135 -18.00 10.64 9.40
CA VAL A 135 -16.96 9.67 9.04
C VAL A 135 -16.37 9.97 7.65
N HIS A 136 -17.22 10.20 6.65
CA HIS A 136 -16.74 10.51 5.31
C HIS A 136 -16.08 11.90 5.20
N ALA A 137 -16.46 12.86 6.04
CA ALA A 137 -15.77 14.15 6.14
C ALA A 137 -14.40 13.99 6.82
N TYR A 138 -14.31 13.18 7.87
CA TYR A 138 -13.05 12.85 8.53
C TYR A 138 -12.07 12.22 7.54
N VAL A 139 -12.50 11.19 6.80
CA VAL A 139 -11.65 10.54 5.80
C VAL A 139 -11.18 11.55 4.73
N GLU A 140 -12.07 12.39 4.22
CA GLU A 140 -11.71 13.39 3.20
C GLU A 140 -10.67 14.40 3.69
N TYR A 141 -10.92 15.02 4.86
CA TYR A 141 -10.19 16.21 5.30
C TYR A 141 -9.05 15.92 6.28
N ILE A 142 -8.97 14.70 6.82
CA ILE A 142 -7.93 14.30 7.77
C ILE A 142 -7.04 13.22 7.15
N GLU A 143 -7.63 12.16 6.63
CA GLU A 143 -6.87 10.99 6.18
C GLU A 143 -6.37 11.14 4.75
N LEU A 144 -7.25 11.55 3.84
CA LEU A 144 -6.97 11.77 2.43
C LEU A 144 -6.41 13.15 2.14
N ALA A 145 -6.58 14.12 3.04
CA ALA A 145 -5.97 15.44 2.88
C ALA A 145 -4.44 15.29 2.75
N GLN A 146 -3.94 15.49 1.53
CA GLN A 146 -2.52 15.73 1.32
C GLN A 146 -2.26 17.22 1.59
N GLN A 147 -0.98 17.52 1.78
CA GLN A 147 -0.56 18.64 2.60
C GLN A 147 -0.24 19.86 1.75
N GLY A 148 -1.28 20.49 1.22
CA GLY A 148 -1.25 21.85 0.65
C GLY A 148 -0.34 22.05 -0.57
N ASP A 149 -0.64 23.11 -1.33
CA ASP A 149 0.14 23.52 -2.51
C ASP A 149 1.64 23.74 -2.24
N LEU A 150 2.01 24.01 -0.98
CA LEU A 150 3.39 24.24 -0.53
C LEU A 150 4.31 23.04 -0.80
N ALA A 151 3.79 21.81 -0.76
CA ALA A 151 4.62 20.62 -0.98
C ALA A 151 5.09 20.50 -2.44
N THR A 152 4.51 21.21 -3.40
CA THR A 152 4.94 21.10 -4.81
C THR A 152 6.07 22.07 -5.16
N GLN A 153 6.10 23.25 -4.53
CA GLN A 153 7.13 24.25 -4.79
C GLN A 153 8.38 24.04 -3.93
N ASP A 154 8.23 23.50 -2.72
CA ASP A 154 9.33 23.32 -1.76
C ASP A 154 9.89 21.88 -1.70
N ASP A 155 9.46 20.99 -2.61
CA ASP A 155 9.92 19.59 -2.70
C ASP A 155 10.67 19.34 -4.02
N PRO A 156 11.93 19.80 -4.13
CA PRO A 156 12.72 19.66 -5.35
C PRO A 156 12.94 18.19 -5.75
N ASP A 157 12.79 17.28 -4.79
CA ASP A 157 13.00 15.85 -4.96
C ASP A 157 11.72 15.07 -5.18
N GLU A 158 10.56 15.73 -5.27
CA GLU A 158 9.29 15.14 -5.68
C GLU A 158 8.73 14.04 -4.74
N TRP A 159 9.16 13.97 -3.47
CA TRP A 159 8.66 13.02 -2.47
C TRP A 159 7.13 13.02 -2.29
N ALA A 160 6.51 14.20 -2.27
CA ALA A 160 5.06 14.35 -2.15
C ALA A 160 4.33 13.75 -3.36
N SER A 161 4.92 13.89 -4.56
CA SER A 161 4.32 13.38 -5.80
C SER A 161 4.46 11.86 -5.95
N GLU A 162 5.31 11.20 -5.17
CA GLU A 162 5.40 9.73 -5.09
C GLU A 162 4.33 9.11 -4.19
N LEU A 163 3.70 9.91 -3.33
CA LEU A 163 2.61 9.43 -2.50
C LEU A 163 1.44 9.05 -3.38
N GLU A 164 1.08 7.78 -3.31
CA GLU A 164 -0.11 7.28 -3.98
C GLU A 164 -1.35 8.07 -3.51
N GLY A 165 -2.05 8.69 -4.46
CA GLY A 165 -3.29 9.41 -4.19
C GLY A 165 -4.51 8.50 -4.12
N TRP A 166 -5.66 9.08 -3.77
CA TRP A 166 -6.98 8.46 -3.82
C TRP A 166 -7.87 9.25 -4.78
N SER A 167 -7.36 9.51 -6.00
CA SER A 167 -7.87 10.37 -7.08
C SER A 167 -7.47 11.85 -7.02
N GLY A 168 -7.31 12.43 -5.82
CA GLY A 168 -6.92 13.83 -5.64
C GLY A 168 -5.43 14.07 -5.44
N GLY A 169 -4.56 13.06 -5.65
CA GLY A 169 -3.13 13.19 -5.37
C GLY A 169 -2.48 14.33 -6.17
N HIS A 170 -2.81 14.40 -7.46
CA HIS A 170 -2.37 15.49 -8.34
C HIS A 170 -2.92 16.89 -8.00
N LEU A 171 -3.92 17.00 -7.10
CA LEU A 171 -4.51 18.26 -6.64
C LEU A 171 -3.97 18.67 -5.26
N GLY A 172 -2.93 18.00 -4.77
CA GLY A 172 -2.43 18.23 -3.42
C GLY A 172 -3.33 17.64 -2.34
N GLY A 173 -4.23 16.69 -2.67
CA GLY A 173 -4.92 15.84 -1.69
C GLY A 173 -6.40 15.57 -1.92
N GLY A 174 -6.96 14.78 -1.01
CA GLY A 174 -8.39 14.46 -0.96
C GLY A 174 -8.85 13.56 -2.10
N THR A 175 -10.12 13.72 -2.47
CA THR A 175 -10.72 13.09 -3.64
C THR A 175 -11.01 14.13 -4.73
N ASP A 176 -10.81 13.76 -6.00
CA ASP A 176 -11.01 14.69 -7.12
C ASP A 176 -12.49 15.17 -7.17
N PRO A 177 -12.76 16.49 -7.11
CA PRO A 177 -14.12 17.03 -7.13
C PRO A 177 -14.89 16.67 -8.41
N ARG A 178 -14.21 16.44 -9.54
CA ARG A 178 -14.82 16.06 -10.84
C ARG A 178 -15.52 14.70 -10.77
N LEU A 179 -15.09 13.81 -9.87
CA LEU A 179 -15.76 12.52 -9.62
C LEU A 179 -17.19 12.70 -9.09
N GLY A 180 -17.48 13.84 -8.45
CA GLY A 180 -18.74 14.18 -7.77
C GLY A 180 -19.06 13.32 -6.54
N PRO A 181 -20.15 13.65 -5.84
CA PRO A 181 -20.31 13.28 -4.43
C PRO A 181 -20.39 11.78 -4.20
N VAL A 182 -21.15 11.05 -5.02
CA VAL A 182 -21.35 9.59 -4.87
C VAL A 182 -20.06 8.81 -5.14
N THR A 183 -19.33 9.15 -6.20
CA THR A 183 -18.06 8.50 -6.52
C THR A 183 -17.02 8.80 -5.45
N ARG A 184 -16.93 10.05 -4.98
CA ARG A 184 -16.06 10.44 -3.85
C ARG A 184 -16.42 9.68 -2.57
N LEU A 185 -17.71 9.48 -2.31
CA LEU A 185 -18.19 8.68 -1.17
C LEU A 185 -17.70 7.23 -1.27
N ALA A 186 -17.79 6.61 -2.46
CA ALA A 186 -17.28 5.26 -2.70
C ALA A 186 -15.76 5.17 -2.52
N VAL A 187 -14.99 6.14 -3.04
CA VAL A 187 -13.52 6.18 -2.84
C VAL A 187 -13.16 6.28 -1.35
N ARG A 188 -13.89 7.09 -0.58
CA ARG A 188 -13.72 7.19 0.88
C ARG A 188 -14.13 5.91 1.60
N GLY A 189 -15.20 5.27 1.14
CA GLY A 189 -15.63 3.95 1.63
C GLY A 189 -14.58 2.87 1.37
N ALA A 190 -13.94 2.89 0.20
CA ALA A 190 -12.83 2.00 -0.12
C ALA A 190 -11.63 2.22 0.81
N TRP A 191 -11.28 3.48 1.10
CA TRP A 191 -10.23 3.80 2.06
C TRP A 191 -10.59 3.29 3.46
N ALA A 192 -11.82 3.55 3.93
CA ALA A 192 -12.28 3.10 5.24
C ALA A 192 -12.25 1.57 5.35
N ALA A 193 -12.78 0.85 4.35
CA ALA A 193 -12.76 -0.61 4.31
C ALA A 193 -11.32 -1.18 4.30
N GLN A 194 -10.39 -0.53 3.60
CA GLN A 194 -8.98 -0.95 3.57
C GLN A 194 -8.28 -0.75 4.91
N ASN A 195 -8.53 0.37 5.60
CA ASN A 195 -7.74 0.76 6.79
C ASN A 195 -8.41 0.34 8.11
N TRP A 196 -9.74 0.26 8.14
CA TRP A 196 -10.52 -0.11 9.33
C TRP A 196 -11.09 -1.53 9.24
N GLY A 197 -10.98 -2.18 8.08
CA GLY A 197 -11.61 -3.47 7.79
C GLY A 197 -13.09 -3.32 7.42
N ALA A 198 -13.75 -4.44 7.10
CA ALA A 198 -15.18 -4.44 6.78
C ALA A 198 -16.09 -4.28 8.02
N GLY A 199 -15.52 -4.30 9.23
CA GLY A 199 -16.26 -4.53 10.47
C GLY A 199 -16.86 -5.95 10.49
N SER A 200 -16.94 -6.58 11.66
CA SER A 200 -17.77 -7.79 11.75
C SER A 200 -19.22 -7.32 11.72
N PRO A 201 -20.02 -7.63 10.68
CA PRO A 201 -21.29 -6.96 10.40
C PRO A 201 -22.30 -7.06 11.55
N LEU A 202 -22.15 -8.04 12.44
CA LEU A 202 -22.72 -8.03 13.78
C LEU A 202 -21.73 -8.75 14.70
N GLY A 203 -20.98 -8.01 15.50
CA GLY A 203 -20.45 -8.61 16.73
C GLY A 203 -21.64 -9.18 17.49
N SER A 204 -21.63 -10.49 17.75
CA SER A 204 -22.65 -11.21 18.52
C SER A 204 -23.12 -10.39 19.73
N ALA A 205 -24.22 -9.65 19.57
CA ALA A 205 -24.99 -9.12 20.69
C ALA A 205 -25.52 -10.27 21.57
N ALA A 206 -25.42 -11.52 21.10
CA ALA A 206 -25.69 -12.74 21.85
C ALA A 206 -24.68 -13.07 22.97
N SER A 207 -23.56 -12.36 23.12
CA SER A 207 -22.64 -12.56 24.26
C SER A 207 -22.72 -11.47 25.35
N ALA A 208 -23.70 -10.57 25.28
CA ALA A 208 -23.92 -9.55 26.30
C ALA A 208 -24.65 -10.05 27.57
N SER A 209 -24.74 -11.37 27.80
CA SER A 209 -25.34 -11.95 29.00
C SER A 209 -24.34 -12.31 30.10
N SER A 210 -23.17 -11.66 30.16
CA SER A 210 -22.31 -11.70 31.35
C SER A 210 -22.65 -10.54 32.28
N PRO A 211 -23.39 -10.77 33.38
CA PRO A 211 -23.73 -9.72 34.33
C PRO A 211 -22.48 -9.34 35.15
N MET A 212 -22.22 -8.04 35.24
CA MET A 212 -21.33 -7.38 36.20
C MET A 212 -19.81 -7.67 36.06
N GLY A 213 -19.20 -7.09 35.03
CA GLY A 213 -17.77 -6.75 35.03
C GLY A 213 -17.59 -5.23 34.86
N PRO A 214 -16.61 -4.59 35.53
CA PRO A 214 -16.44 -3.14 35.50
C PRO A 214 -16.18 -2.63 34.08
N VAL A 215 -16.99 -1.64 33.69
CA VAL A 215 -16.95 -0.95 32.39
C VAL A 215 -15.62 -0.20 32.26
N SER A 216 -14.65 -0.83 31.60
CA SER A 216 -13.47 -0.13 31.10
C SER A 216 -13.87 0.55 29.79
N MET A 217 -13.99 1.89 29.80
CA MET A 217 -14.11 2.71 28.59
C MET A 217 -12.79 2.65 27.78
N ARG A 218 -12.44 1.49 27.24
CA ARG A 218 -11.56 1.40 26.08
C ARG A 218 -12.43 1.59 24.85
N THR A 219 -12.12 2.62 24.08
CA THR A 219 -12.72 2.89 22.78
C THR A 219 -12.74 1.60 21.91
N PRO A 220 -13.89 1.17 21.39
CA PRO A 220 -14.02 -0.08 20.63
C PRO A 220 -13.31 -0.07 19.26
N PHE A 221 -12.65 1.04 18.89
CA PHE A 221 -11.95 1.18 17.61
C PHE A 221 -10.45 0.82 17.66
N SER A 222 -9.84 0.64 18.85
CA SER A 222 -8.40 0.34 18.94
C SER A 222 -8.04 -1.15 18.87
N GLY A 223 -9.04 -2.02 18.68
CA GLY A 223 -8.87 -3.47 18.49
C GLY A 223 -9.01 -3.94 17.04
N ALA A 224 -9.30 -3.04 16.09
CA ALA A 224 -9.37 -3.33 14.65
C ALA A 224 -7.97 -3.41 14.00
N GLY A 225 -6.97 -3.90 14.75
CA GLY A 225 -5.79 -4.47 14.12
C GLY A 225 -6.25 -5.76 13.47
N GLY A 226 -6.49 -5.72 12.15
CA GLY A 226 -6.88 -6.89 11.36
C GLY A 226 -6.08 -8.10 11.84
N THR A 227 -6.78 -9.21 12.10
CA THR A 227 -6.15 -10.49 12.45
C THR A 227 -4.94 -10.67 11.54
N MET A 228 -3.75 -10.74 12.14
CA MET A 228 -2.50 -10.71 11.39
C MET A 228 -2.61 -11.64 10.18
N ILE A 229 -2.45 -11.08 8.98
CA ILE A 229 -2.41 -11.83 7.73
C ILE A 229 -1.43 -12.99 7.93
N GLY A 230 -1.96 -14.22 8.01
CA GLY A 230 -1.17 -15.43 8.24
C GLY A 230 -1.23 -16.02 9.64
N SER A 231 -2.28 -15.78 10.43
CA SER A 231 -2.57 -16.65 11.58
C SER A 231 -2.67 -18.11 11.08
N ASP A 232 -2.05 -19.06 11.78
CA ASP A 232 -1.99 -20.46 11.33
C ASP A 232 -3.40 -21.08 11.18
N GLN A 233 -4.39 -20.49 11.85
CA GLN A 233 -5.79 -20.86 11.76
C GLN A 233 -6.40 -20.56 10.36
N ASP A 234 -6.04 -19.43 9.74
CA ASP A 234 -6.47 -19.11 8.36
C ASP A 234 -5.82 -20.05 7.33
N ARG A 235 -4.57 -20.46 7.59
CA ARG A 235 -3.85 -21.41 6.74
C ARG A 235 -4.49 -22.80 6.75
N GLN A 236 -4.88 -23.30 7.92
CA GLN A 236 -5.54 -24.62 8.03
C GLN A 236 -6.91 -24.61 7.37
N GLY A 237 -7.70 -23.53 7.53
CA GLY A 237 -8.99 -23.37 6.86
C GLY A 237 -8.88 -23.29 5.33
N ALA A 238 -7.85 -22.61 4.80
CA ALA A 238 -7.62 -22.50 3.36
C ALA A 238 -7.27 -23.84 2.69
N VAL A 239 -6.43 -24.66 3.35
CA VAL A 239 -6.08 -26.00 2.85
C VAL A 239 -7.31 -26.90 2.83
N GLN A 240 -8.17 -26.82 3.83
CA GLN A 240 -9.39 -27.63 3.91
C GLN A 240 -10.47 -27.20 2.89
N ALA A 241 -10.47 -25.93 2.48
CA ALA A 241 -11.39 -25.40 1.47
C ALA A 241 -10.92 -25.62 0.02
N GLY A 242 -9.78 -26.28 -0.21
CA GLY A 242 -9.24 -26.52 -1.56
C GLY A 242 -8.86 -25.25 -2.32
N LEU A 243 -8.67 -24.13 -1.61
CA LEU A 243 -8.34 -22.85 -2.22
C LEU A 243 -6.84 -22.77 -2.51
N SER A 244 -6.49 -22.09 -3.60
CA SER A 244 -5.09 -21.91 -3.99
C SER A 244 -4.32 -21.23 -2.86
N GLN A 245 -3.24 -21.88 -2.42
CA GLN A 245 -2.33 -21.43 -1.38
C GLN A 245 -1.88 -19.97 -1.67
N GLY A 246 -2.36 -19.00 -0.87
CA GLY A 246 -1.92 -17.59 -0.96
C GLY A 246 -3.01 -16.52 -1.15
N GLU A 247 -4.30 -16.85 -1.12
CA GLU A 247 -5.37 -15.85 -1.10
C GLU A 247 -5.62 -15.31 0.32
N VAL A 248 -5.59 -13.99 0.50
CA VAL A 248 -5.90 -13.31 1.76
C VAL A 248 -7.40 -13.06 1.83
N ARG A 249 -8.10 -13.74 2.75
CA ARG A 249 -9.54 -13.60 2.99
C ARG A 249 -9.88 -12.51 3.99
N ASP A 250 -9.39 -11.31 3.76
CA ASP A 250 -9.78 -10.16 4.58
C ASP A 250 -10.92 -9.40 3.89
N ALA A 251 -12.09 -9.46 4.52
CA ALA A 251 -13.32 -8.83 4.04
C ALA A 251 -13.15 -7.33 3.79
N GLY A 252 -12.27 -6.65 4.53
CA GLY A 252 -11.97 -5.23 4.32
C GLY A 252 -11.38 -4.94 2.94
N TRP A 253 -10.47 -5.78 2.46
CA TRP A 253 -9.88 -5.63 1.13
C TRP A 253 -10.87 -5.94 0.02
N GLN A 254 -11.73 -6.95 0.20
CA GLN A 254 -12.77 -7.29 -0.76
C GLN A 254 -13.80 -6.15 -0.89
N LEU A 255 -14.26 -5.62 0.24
CA LEU A 255 -15.18 -4.49 0.25
C LEU A 255 -14.54 -3.23 -0.37
N SER A 256 -13.25 -3.00 -0.10
CA SER A 256 -12.48 -1.91 -0.72
C SER A 256 -12.40 -2.06 -2.24
N GLU A 257 -12.17 -3.28 -2.74
CA GLU A 257 -12.19 -3.59 -4.16
C GLU A 257 -13.54 -3.26 -4.80
N GLU A 258 -14.66 -3.68 -4.19
CA GLU A 258 -16.02 -3.42 -4.69
C GLU A 258 -16.30 -1.92 -4.81
N PHE A 259 -15.94 -1.14 -3.77
CA PHE A 259 -16.10 0.31 -3.80
C PHE A 259 -15.28 0.98 -4.90
N LEU A 260 -14.06 0.52 -5.17
CA LEU A 260 -13.22 1.07 -6.24
C LEU A 260 -13.72 0.68 -7.63
N VAL A 261 -14.20 -0.55 -7.82
CA VAL A 261 -14.86 -0.97 -9.08
C VAL A 261 -16.08 -0.09 -9.35
N TYR A 262 -16.90 0.14 -8.33
CA TYR A 262 -18.04 1.05 -8.44
C TYR A 262 -17.60 2.49 -8.76
N ALA A 263 -16.55 2.98 -8.09
CA ALA A 263 -16.02 4.32 -8.31
C ALA A 263 -15.51 4.52 -9.75
N LEU A 264 -14.77 3.56 -10.30
CA LEU A 264 -14.26 3.59 -11.68
C LEU A 264 -15.37 3.51 -12.72
N ALA A 265 -16.35 2.63 -12.53
CA ALA A 265 -17.51 2.55 -13.41
C ALA A 265 -18.29 3.87 -13.44
N ARG A 266 -18.40 4.56 -12.29
CA ARG A 266 -19.08 5.85 -12.18
C ARG A 266 -18.23 7.01 -12.70
N SER A 267 -16.91 6.99 -12.52
CA SER A 267 -15.99 8.01 -13.04
C SER A 267 -15.95 7.99 -14.57
N ALA A 268 -15.94 6.79 -15.17
CA ALA A 268 -15.99 6.63 -16.62
C ALA A 268 -17.27 7.24 -17.24
N LYS A 269 -18.42 7.10 -16.56
CA LYS A 269 -19.69 7.77 -16.97
C LYS A 269 -19.60 9.30 -16.95
N LYS A 270 -18.62 9.87 -16.25
CA LYS A 270 -18.34 11.32 -16.18
C LYS A 270 -17.20 11.76 -17.10
N GLY A 271 -16.68 10.88 -17.95
CA GLY A 271 -15.55 11.17 -18.83
C GLY A 271 -14.19 11.09 -18.13
N ILE A 272 -14.12 10.64 -16.88
CA ILE A 272 -12.87 10.41 -16.14
C ILE A 272 -12.46 8.95 -16.34
N SER A 273 -11.71 8.69 -17.40
CA SER A 273 -11.22 7.37 -17.80
C SER A 273 -9.77 7.42 -18.26
N LEU A 274 -9.05 6.29 -18.12
CA LEU A 274 -7.67 6.14 -18.58
C LEU A 274 -7.51 6.36 -20.09
N VAL A 275 -8.42 5.75 -20.85
CA VAL A 275 -8.50 5.94 -22.30
C VAL A 275 -9.48 7.07 -22.51
N GLY A 276 -8.98 8.21 -23.01
CA GLY A 276 -9.84 9.30 -23.43
C GLY A 276 -10.85 8.76 -24.43
N ARG A 277 -12.14 8.93 -24.15
CA ARG A 277 -13.19 8.58 -25.09
C ARG A 277 -13.03 9.53 -26.28
N ALA A 278 -12.35 9.08 -27.33
CA ALA A 278 -12.10 9.86 -28.56
C ALA A 278 -13.38 10.16 -29.36
N GLU A 279 -14.55 9.91 -28.77
CA GLU A 279 -15.82 9.98 -29.46
C GLU A 279 -16.34 11.42 -29.44
N THR A 280 -16.35 12.01 -30.63
CA THR A 280 -17.40 12.92 -31.12
C THR A 280 -17.44 14.37 -30.63
N SER A 281 -16.42 14.89 -29.97
CA SER A 281 -16.24 16.35 -30.01
C SER A 281 -15.72 16.74 -31.40
N THR A 282 -16.64 16.96 -32.35
CA THR A 282 -16.40 17.55 -33.68
C THR A 282 -15.91 19.00 -33.65
N GLY A 283 -15.34 19.44 -32.52
CA GLY A 283 -14.77 20.76 -32.33
C GLY A 283 -13.29 20.79 -32.73
N PRO A 284 -12.83 21.80 -33.47
CA PRO A 284 -11.45 21.91 -33.99
C PRO A 284 -10.36 22.18 -32.93
N SER A 285 -10.64 21.96 -31.64
CA SER A 285 -9.68 22.14 -30.54
C SER A 285 -9.48 20.83 -29.78
N LEU A 286 -8.99 19.80 -30.47
CA LEU A 286 -8.55 18.55 -29.86
C LEU A 286 -7.22 18.80 -29.15
N THR A 287 -7.29 19.16 -27.87
CA THR A 287 -6.12 19.00 -27.00
C THR A 287 -5.72 17.52 -27.04
N PRO A 288 -4.43 17.20 -27.17
CA PRO A 288 -3.97 15.82 -27.21
C PRO A 288 -4.54 15.04 -26.01
N ALA A 289 -5.06 13.83 -26.25
CA ALA A 289 -5.70 13.02 -25.21
C ALA A 289 -4.73 12.78 -24.04
N MET A 290 -4.84 13.60 -23.01
CA MET A 290 -4.03 13.52 -21.81
C MET A 290 -4.60 12.43 -20.90
N VAL A 291 -3.73 11.58 -20.35
CA VAL A 291 -4.13 10.57 -19.37
C VAL A 291 -4.70 11.27 -18.14
N ASP A 292 -5.96 11.00 -17.80
CA ASP A 292 -6.56 11.58 -16.60
C ASP A 292 -5.91 11.00 -15.35
N ARG A 293 -5.24 11.86 -14.57
CA ARG A 293 -4.49 11.46 -13.37
C ARG A 293 -5.39 10.84 -12.31
N ALA A 294 -6.63 11.33 -12.15
CA ALA A 294 -7.57 10.77 -11.18
C ALA A 294 -7.98 9.34 -11.55
N ALA A 295 -8.25 9.09 -12.84
CA ALA A 295 -8.56 7.75 -13.32
C ALA A 295 -7.37 6.79 -13.13
N LEU A 296 -6.15 7.28 -13.41
CA LEU A 296 -4.92 6.52 -13.20
C LEU A 296 -4.70 6.17 -11.73
N GLU A 297 -4.86 7.11 -10.80
CA GLU A 297 -4.73 6.86 -9.37
C GLU A 297 -5.75 5.82 -8.88
N LEU A 298 -7.02 5.89 -9.31
CA LEU A 298 -8.05 4.92 -8.94
C LEU A 298 -7.74 3.51 -9.47
N GLU A 299 -7.27 3.39 -10.71
CA GLU A 299 -6.86 2.10 -11.28
C GLU A 299 -5.62 1.54 -10.59
N GLN A 300 -4.63 2.38 -10.25
CA GLN A 300 -3.47 1.95 -9.46
C GLN A 300 -3.89 1.41 -8.09
N ARG A 301 -4.85 2.06 -7.42
CA ARG A 301 -5.39 1.61 -6.14
C ARG A 301 -6.06 0.26 -6.25
N LEU A 302 -6.93 0.09 -7.24
CA LEU A 302 -7.61 -1.17 -7.48
C LEU A 302 -6.62 -2.30 -7.78
N ALA A 303 -5.62 -2.05 -8.63
CA ALA A 303 -4.59 -3.03 -8.97
C ALA A 303 -3.74 -3.43 -7.74
N ASN A 304 -3.36 -2.45 -6.91
CA ASN A 304 -2.61 -2.70 -5.67
C ASN A 304 -3.43 -3.51 -4.65
N ILE A 305 -4.74 -3.27 -4.52
CA ILE A 305 -5.63 -4.04 -3.64
C ILE A 305 -5.73 -5.49 -4.13
N ARG A 306 -5.96 -5.69 -5.43
CA ARG A 306 -5.99 -7.02 -6.05
C ARG A 306 -4.68 -7.79 -5.89
N GLU A 307 -3.55 -7.11 -6.03
CA GLU A 307 -2.22 -7.69 -5.77
C GLU A 307 -2.09 -8.19 -4.33
N ARG A 308 -2.62 -7.43 -3.35
CA ARG A 308 -2.55 -7.77 -1.92
C ARG A 308 -3.52 -8.89 -1.51
N ILE A 309 -4.72 -8.93 -2.10
CA ILE A 309 -5.65 -10.05 -1.92
C ILE A 309 -4.97 -11.33 -2.42
N GLY A 310 -4.23 -11.26 -3.52
CA GLY A 310 -3.51 -12.40 -4.07
C GLY A 310 -4.44 -13.44 -4.70
N GLY A 311 -3.93 -14.64 -4.91
CA GLY A 311 -4.62 -15.66 -5.70
C GLY A 311 -4.53 -15.40 -7.21
N ARG A 312 -4.56 -16.47 -8.00
CA ARG A 312 -4.31 -16.41 -9.45
C ARG A 312 -5.23 -15.42 -10.17
N TYR A 313 -6.54 -15.52 -9.92
CA TYR A 313 -7.55 -14.68 -10.56
C TYR A 313 -7.36 -13.18 -10.26
N ARG A 314 -7.11 -12.79 -9.01
CA ARG A 314 -6.90 -11.37 -8.67
C ARG A 314 -5.55 -10.87 -9.16
N LEU A 315 -4.51 -11.71 -9.19
CA LEU A 315 -3.22 -11.34 -9.78
C LEU A 315 -3.33 -11.11 -11.29
N GLU A 316 -4.09 -11.93 -12.01
CA GLU A 316 -4.41 -11.71 -13.43
C GLU A 316 -5.19 -10.39 -13.61
N ALA A 317 -6.23 -10.15 -12.80
CA ALA A 317 -7.00 -8.90 -12.83
C ALA A 317 -6.20 -7.65 -12.42
N ALA A 318 -5.19 -7.80 -11.55
CA ALA A 318 -4.24 -6.75 -11.21
C ALA A 318 -3.30 -6.47 -12.39
N ARG A 319 -2.81 -7.52 -13.07
CA ARG A 319 -1.97 -7.40 -14.26
C ARG A 319 -2.70 -6.66 -15.36
N GLU A 320 -3.95 -7.04 -15.66
CA GLU A 320 -4.78 -6.35 -16.66
C GLU A 320 -4.98 -4.85 -16.34
N ALA A 321 -5.17 -4.50 -15.06
CA ALA A 321 -5.26 -3.10 -14.65
C ALA A 321 -3.96 -2.33 -14.87
N TRP A 322 -2.81 -2.92 -14.52
CA TRP A 322 -1.49 -2.32 -14.79
C TRP A 322 -1.16 -2.24 -16.28
N GLU A 323 -1.62 -3.19 -17.10
CA GLU A 323 -1.49 -3.14 -18.57
C GLU A 323 -2.27 -1.96 -19.13
N ARG A 324 -3.52 -1.76 -18.69
CA ARG A 324 -4.33 -0.59 -19.09
C ARG A 324 -3.64 0.72 -18.71
N ILE A 325 -3.06 0.81 -17.51
CA ILE A 325 -2.28 1.98 -17.08
C ILE A 325 -1.06 2.18 -17.99
N TYR A 326 -0.28 1.12 -18.24
CA TYR A 326 0.91 1.18 -19.07
C TYR A 326 0.58 1.65 -20.49
N TYR A 327 -0.43 1.09 -21.14
CA TYR A 327 -0.80 1.47 -22.50
C TYR A 327 -1.35 2.88 -22.57
N ALA A 328 -2.16 3.31 -21.58
CA ALA A 328 -2.60 4.70 -21.50
C ALA A 328 -1.39 5.66 -21.42
N LEU A 329 -0.43 5.37 -20.54
CA LEU A 329 0.80 6.15 -20.38
C LEU A 329 1.70 6.11 -21.62
N ALA A 330 1.81 4.96 -22.30
CA ALA A 330 2.62 4.81 -23.50
C ALA A 330 2.00 5.49 -24.72
N SER A 331 0.67 5.60 -24.77
CA SER A 331 -0.06 6.35 -25.79
C SER A 331 -0.09 7.86 -25.53
N ALA A 332 0.29 8.29 -24.33
CA ALA A 332 0.31 9.70 -23.97
C ALA A 332 1.33 10.44 -24.85
N PRO A 333 0.96 11.60 -25.42
CA PRO A 333 1.87 12.39 -26.24
C PRO A 333 3.06 12.85 -25.39
N VAL A 334 4.25 12.79 -25.98
CA VAL A 334 5.48 13.28 -25.34
C VAL A 334 5.39 14.81 -25.24
N SER A 335 4.98 15.29 -24.08
CA SER A 335 4.98 16.73 -23.78
C SER A 335 6.36 17.14 -23.27
N PRO A 336 6.97 18.23 -23.74
CA PRO A 336 8.27 18.71 -23.24
C PRO A 336 8.21 19.33 -21.83
N SER A 337 7.06 19.27 -21.15
CA SER A 337 6.85 19.89 -19.84
C SER A 337 7.26 18.98 -18.67
N SER A 338 7.17 19.50 -17.44
CA SER A 338 7.31 18.74 -16.18
C SER A 338 6.48 17.44 -16.12
N THR A 339 5.44 17.33 -16.95
CA THR A 339 4.62 16.11 -17.07
C THR A 339 5.39 14.93 -17.67
N ALA A 340 6.46 15.17 -18.45
CA ALA A 340 7.29 14.11 -19.02
C ALA A 340 7.95 13.24 -17.94
N HIS A 341 8.53 13.86 -16.92
CA HIS A 341 9.19 13.13 -15.83
C HIS A 341 8.18 12.29 -15.05
N TRP A 342 7.01 12.86 -14.75
CA TRP A 342 5.91 12.11 -14.13
C TRP A 342 5.46 10.91 -14.99
N LEU A 343 5.19 11.11 -16.28
CA LEU A 343 4.78 10.03 -17.20
C LEU A 343 5.83 8.92 -17.26
N GLN A 344 7.11 9.29 -17.37
CA GLN A 344 8.21 8.34 -17.42
C GLN A 344 8.32 7.54 -16.13
N ARG A 345 8.18 8.19 -14.98
CA ARG A 345 8.16 7.56 -13.66
C ARG A 345 6.99 6.59 -13.51
N GLU A 346 5.76 6.99 -13.86
CA GLU A 346 4.59 6.12 -13.76
C GLU A 346 4.67 4.94 -14.72
N LYS A 347 5.25 5.12 -15.92
CA LYS A 347 5.50 4.03 -16.87
C LYS A 347 6.49 3.01 -16.30
N LEU A 348 7.55 3.49 -15.65
CA LEU A 348 8.53 2.65 -14.97
C LEU A 348 7.93 1.89 -13.79
N LYS A 349 7.09 2.56 -12.99
CA LYS A 349 6.31 1.92 -11.92
C LYS A 349 5.39 0.82 -12.47
N ALA A 350 4.66 1.10 -13.55
CA ALA A 350 3.73 0.15 -14.17
C ALA A 350 4.46 -1.08 -14.74
N THR A 351 5.55 -0.88 -15.48
CA THR A 351 6.36 -1.98 -16.04
C THR A 351 6.99 -2.84 -14.96
N ARG A 352 7.53 -2.23 -13.89
CA ARG A 352 8.00 -2.99 -12.71
C ARG A 352 6.89 -3.85 -12.11
N LYS A 353 5.70 -3.28 -11.90
CA LYS A 353 4.54 -4.00 -11.35
C LYS A 353 4.08 -5.15 -12.25
N LEU A 354 4.09 -4.96 -13.56
CA LEU A 354 3.80 -6.02 -14.53
C LEU A 354 4.84 -7.14 -14.50
N GLY A 355 6.12 -6.79 -14.33
CA GLY A 355 7.21 -7.74 -14.08
C GLY A 355 6.97 -8.56 -12.82
N ASP A 356 6.71 -7.88 -11.69
CA ASP A 356 6.48 -8.52 -10.39
C ASP A 356 5.24 -9.47 -10.43
N LEU A 357 4.14 -9.02 -11.05
CA LEU A 357 2.92 -9.82 -11.17
C LEU A 357 3.11 -11.04 -12.08
N SER A 358 3.78 -10.87 -13.22
CA SER A 358 4.09 -11.99 -14.12
C SER A 358 5.02 -13.00 -13.43
N ALA A 359 6.02 -12.52 -12.68
CA ALA A 359 6.91 -13.39 -11.91
C ALA A 359 6.16 -14.17 -10.80
N ARG A 360 5.17 -13.56 -10.15
CA ARG A 360 4.32 -14.25 -9.16
C ARG A 360 3.38 -15.25 -9.81
N LEU A 361 2.76 -14.92 -10.94
CA LEU A 361 1.96 -15.85 -11.72
C LEU A 361 2.78 -17.05 -12.20
N GLY A 362 4.03 -16.80 -12.62
CA GLY A 362 4.99 -17.87 -12.91
C GLY A 362 5.26 -18.76 -11.70
N GLN A 363 5.40 -18.20 -10.49
CA GLN A 363 5.58 -19.00 -9.27
C GLN A 363 4.36 -19.84 -8.89
N LEU A 364 3.14 -19.40 -9.23
CA LEU A 364 1.93 -20.18 -9.04
C LEU A 364 1.81 -21.31 -10.07
N ALA A 365 2.44 -21.16 -11.23
CA ALA A 365 2.53 -22.21 -12.22
C ALA A 365 3.52 -23.31 -11.79
N ARG A 366 3.27 -24.54 -12.24
CA ARG A 366 4.15 -25.68 -11.93
C ARG A 366 5.57 -25.39 -12.47
N PRO A 367 6.64 -25.50 -11.65
CA PRO A 367 8.00 -25.34 -12.14
C PRO A 367 8.30 -26.27 -13.32
N GLY A 368 8.92 -25.73 -14.37
CA GLY A 368 9.20 -26.46 -15.62
C GLY A 368 8.01 -26.59 -16.57
N SER A 369 6.84 -26.01 -16.25
CA SER A 369 5.73 -25.93 -17.22
C SER A 369 5.97 -24.83 -18.25
N VAL A 370 5.38 -25.01 -19.45
CA VAL A 370 5.37 -23.97 -20.50
C VAL A 370 4.75 -22.66 -19.99
N GLU A 371 3.77 -22.75 -19.10
CA GLU A 371 3.17 -21.58 -18.46
C GLU A 371 4.18 -20.85 -17.56
N HIS A 372 4.93 -21.57 -16.71
CA HIS A 372 5.97 -21.00 -15.86
C HIS A 372 7.04 -20.27 -16.68
N GLU A 373 7.54 -20.89 -17.75
CA GLU A 373 8.53 -20.29 -18.64
C GLU A 373 7.98 -19.06 -19.38
N ARG A 374 6.74 -19.14 -19.88
CA ARG A 374 6.07 -18.02 -20.54
C ARG A 374 5.88 -16.82 -19.61
N GLU A 375 5.44 -17.05 -18.38
CA GLU A 375 5.27 -15.96 -17.42
C GLU A 375 6.62 -15.38 -16.97
N ASN A 376 7.68 -16.18 -16.83
CA ASN A 376 9.03 -15.67 -16.56
C ASN A 376 9.57 -14.83 -17.74
N MET A 377 9.42 -15.29 -18.98
CA MET A 377 9.81 -14.50 -20.16
C MET A 377 9.01 -13.19 -20.25
N ARG A 378 7.72 -13.22 -19.92
CA ARG A 378 6.88 -12.02 -19.85
C ARG A 378 7.36 -11.07 -18.76
N ALA A 379 7.70 -11.59 -17.57
CA ALA A 379 8.22 -10.78 -16.47
C ALA A 379 9.51 -10.05 -16.87
N GLU A 380 10.47 -10.78 -17.45
CA GLU A 380 11.72 -10.21 -17.95
C GLU A 380 11.48 -9.11 -18.99
N GLY A 381 10.60 -9.37 -19.96
CA GLY A 381 10.22 -8.40 -20.99
C GLY A 381 9.62 -7.12 -20.41
N TRP A 382 8.78 -7.22 -19.38
CA TRP A 382 8.21 -6.06 -18.70
C TRP A 382 9.27 -5.24 -17.97
N TYR A 383 10.17 -5.86 -17.20
CA TYR A 383 11.25 -5.14 -16.53
C TYR A 383 12.13 -4.38 -17.53
N LEU A 384 12.62 -5.09 -18.57
CA LEU A 384 13.47 -4.50 -19.60
C LEU A 384 12.75 -3.39 -20.40
N GLY A 385 11.46 -3.58 -20.67
CA GLY A 385 10.61 -2.61 -21.37
C GLY A 385 10.42 -1.28 -20.64
N GLY A 386 10.61 -1.26 -19.31
CA GLY A 386 10.63 -0.03 -18.50
C GLY A 386 12.04 0.55 -18.33
N ILE A 387 12.99 -0.31 -17.95
CA ILE A 387 14.36 0.06 -17.59
C ILE A 387 15.11 0.64 -18.80
N LEU A 388 15.07 -0.02 -19.96
CA LEU A 388 15.84 0.40 -21.13
C LEU A 388 15.42 1.78 -21.65
N PRO A 389 14.11 2.11 -21.81
CA PRO A 389 13.72 3.47 -22.17
C PRO A 389 14.11 4.53 -21.13
N ALA A 390 14.02 4.20 -19.84
CA ALA A 390 14.39 5.14 -18.77
C ALA A 390 15.89 5.46 -18.79
N LEU A 391 16.74 4.45 -18.95
CA LEU A 391 18.19 4.62 -19.10
C LEU A 391 18.57 5.28 -20.43
N GLY A 392 17.85 4.98 -21.51
CA GLY A 392 18.06 5.61 -22.81
C GLY A 392 17.72 7.11 -22.81
N ALA A 393 16.69 7.50 -22.06
CA ALA A 393 16.32 8.90 -21.89
C ALA A 393 17.36 9.67 -21.05
N SER A 394 17.92 9.06 -20.01
CA SER A 394 18.92 9.73 -19.14
C SER A 394 20.28 9.90 -19.82
N THR A 395 20.68 8.97 -20.68
CA THR A 395 21.98 9.00 -21.39
C THR A 395 22.02 9.98 -22.56
N GLY A 396 20.89 10.56 -22.97
CA GLY A 396 20.82 11.40 -24.18
C GLY A 396 21.11 10.67 -25.49
N ALA A 397 21.44 9.37 -25.43
CA ALA A 397 21.68 8.50 -26.58
C ALA A 397 20.38 8.26 -27.37
N ALA A 398 19.22 8.45 -26.73
CA ALA A 398 17.91 8.44 -27.38
C ALA A 398 17.61 9.76 -28.12
N ARG A 399 18.49 10.19 -29.03
CA ARG A 399 18.10 11.14 -30.09
C ARG A 399 17.27 10.36 -31.13
N GLN A 400 16.01 10.10 -30.75
CA GLN A 400 14.81 9.56 -31.43
C GLN A 400 14.90 8.68 -32.69
N ASN A 401 15.86 8.86 -33.60
CA ASN A 401 15.85 8.25 -34.93
C ASN A 401 16.18 6.74 -34.98
N LYS A 402 16.55 6.11 -33.85
CA LYS A 402 16.96 4.69 -33.82
C LYS A 402 16.17 3.78 -32.87
N LEU A 403 15.35 4.33 -31.95
CA LEU A 403 14.56 3.51 -31.03
C LEU A 403 13.27 3.00 -31.69
N GLU A 404 12.67 3.77 -32.61
CA GLU A 404 11.56 3.31 -33.46
C GLU A 404 11.97 2.18 -34.41
N ALA A 405 13.27 2.07 -34.74
CA ALA A 405 13.79 0.95 -35.53
C ALA A 405 13.86 -0.37 -34.75
N LEU A 406 13.77 -0.32 -33.40
CA LEU A 406 13.73 -1.50 -32.53
C LEU A 406 12.30 -1.91 -32.15
N VAL A 407 11.31 -1.06 -32.42
CA VAL A 407 9.91 -1.46 -32.45
C VAL A 407 9.68 -2.11 -33.83
N PRO A 408 9.34 -3.40 -33.90
CA PRO A 408 9.10 -4.05 -35.18
C PRO A 408 8.01 -3.28 -35.92
N LYS A 409 8.30 -2.85 -37.14
CA LYS A 409 7.28 -2.36 -38.08
C LYS A 409 6.35 -3.52 -38.43
N GLY A 410 5.41 -3.80 -37.55
CA GLY A 410 4.32 -4.74 -37.77
C GLY A 410 3.26 -4.07 -38.62
N VAL A 411 3.14 -4.56 -39.86
CA VAL A 411 1.93 -4.64 -40.70
C VAL A 411 0.99 -3.43 -40.64
N GLU A 412 0.92 -2.70 -41.75
CA GLU A 412 -0.07 -1.65 -42.01
C GLU A 412 -1.45 -2.01 -41.44
N ALA A 413 -1.87 -1.26 -40.43
CA ALA A 413 -3.19 -1.35 -39.85
C ALA A 413 -4.22 -0.90 -40.89
N LYS A 414 -4.76 -1.85 -41.65
CA LYS A 414 -5.99 -1.62 -42.42
C LYS A 414 -7.06 -1.17 -41.44
N LYS A 415 -7.54 0.05 -41.62
CA LYS A 415 -8.76 0.60 -41.03
C LYS A 415 -9.87 -0.45 -41.13
N LEU A 416 -10.48 -0.83 -40.00
CA LEU A 416 -11.93 -0.93 -39.78
C LEU A 416 -12.26 -1.73 -38.50
N VAL A 417 -13.37 -1.31 -37.90
CA VAL A 417 -14.24 -1.94 -36.89
C VAL A 417 -14.01 -1.55 -35.42
N SER A 418 -15.12 -1.06 -34.86
CA SER A 418 -15.34 -0.44 -33.54
C SER A 418 -15.11 -1.41 -32.36
N PRO A 419 -14.60 -0.97 -31.19
CA PRO A 419 -14.25 -1.85 -30.09
C PRO A 419 -15.36 -1.88 -29.02
N SER A 420 -16.16 -2.95 -28.97
CA SER A 420 -16.94 -3.22 -27.75
C SER A 420 -17.14 -4.69 -27.37
N SER A 421 -16.56 -5.68 -28.06
CA SER A 421 -16.88 -7.09 -27.71
C SER A 421 -15.81 -8.15 -28.01
N SER A 422 -14.53 -7.82 -28.23
CA SER A 422 -13.49 -8.85 -28.45
C SER A 422 -12.09 -8.47 -27.94
N PHE A 423 -12.00 -8.15 -26.64
CA PHE A 423 -10.73 -7.79 -25.97
C PHE A 423 -9.76 -8.99 -25.79
N PHE A 424 -10.25 -10.25 -25.83
CA PHE A 424 -9.40 -11.44 -25.64
C PHE A 424 -8.65 -11.93 -26.90
N GLY A 425 -9.05 -11.51 -28.11
CA GLY A 425 -8.48 -12.03 -29.37
C GLY A 425 -7.15 -11.39 -29.82
N PHE A 426 -6.75 -10.26 -29.23
CA PHE A 426 -5.56 -9.50 -29.65
C PHE A 426 -4.25 -10.01 -29.01
N TRP A 427 -4.34 -10.65 -27.84
CA TRP A 427 -3.18 -11.00 -27.01
C TRP A 427 -2.35 -12.21 -27.49
N SER A 428 -2.77 -12.89 -28.55
CA SER A 428 -1.93 -13.90 -29.21
C SER A 428 -0.91 -13.31 -30.19
N ARG A 429 -0.96 -12.00 -30.51
CA ARG A 429 -0.26 -11.44 -31.68
C ARG A 429 0.68 -10.26 -31.42
N SER A 430 0.82 -9.76 -30.20
CA SER A 430 1.75 -8.65 -29.91
C SER A 430 2.55 -8.85 -28.62
N HIS A 431 3.25 -9.98 -28.52
CA HIS A 431 4.56 -9.91 -27.91
C HIS A 431 5.48 -9.14 -28.87
N PRO A 432 6.48 -8.37 -28.41
CA PRO A 432 7.63 -8.09 -29.29
C PRO A 432 8.05 -9.46 -29.84
N PRO A 433 8.20 -9.64 -31.17
CA PRO A 433 8.57 -10.93 -31.72
C PRO A 433 9.89 -11.32 -31.07
N SER A 434 9.82 -12.22 -30.09
CA SER A 434 10.87 -13.19 -29.86
C SER A 434 10.96 -13.91 -31.18
N ARG A 435 11.83 -13.40 -32.05
CA ARG A 435 12.26 -14.09 -33.26
C ARG A 435 12.59 -15.49 -32.76
N ALA A 436 11.78 -16.47 -33.13
CA ALA A 436 12.19 -17.86 -33.03
C ALA A 436 13.47 -17.91 -33.85
N VAL A 437 14.61 -17.79 -33.17
CA VAL A 437 15.89 -18.15 -33.72
C VAL A 437 15.67 -19.62 -34.04
N SER A 438 15.51 -19.90 -35.32
CA SER A 438 15.49 -21.23 -35.86
C SER A 438 16.73 -21.92 -35.30
N ASN A 439 16.52 -22.80 -34.33
CA ASN A 439 17.55 -23.62 -33.71
C ASN A 439 18.09 -24.57 -34.79
N SER A 440 19.07 -24.11 -35.57
CA SER A 440 20.08 -25.02 -36.07
C SER A 440 20.89 -25.43 -34.86
N VAL A 441 20.53 -26.57 -34.27
CA VAL A 441 21.28 -27.23 -33.20
C VAL A 441 22.63 -27.64 -33.76
N THR A 442 23.58 -26.71 -33.80
CA THR A 442 24.99 -27.03 -33.83
C THR A 442 25.39 -27.35 -32.40
N VAL A 443 25.73 -28.61 -32.17
CA VAL A 443 26.18 -29.17 -30.89
C VAL A 443 27.22 -28.23 -30.26
N ALA A 444 26.82 -27.64 -29.13
CA ALA A 444 27.53 -26.56 -28.47
C ALA A 444 28.78 -27.06 -27.74
N SER A 445 29.88 -26.33 -27.94
CA SER A 445 30.95 -26.24 -26.95
C SER A 445 30.33 -25.88 -25.59
N GLU A 446 30.71 -26.58 -24.52
CA GLU A 446 30.31 -26.35 -23.12
C GLU A 446 30.84 -24.99 -22.59
N GLY A 447 30.43 -23.89 -23.23
CA GLY A 447 30.77 -22.53 -22.88
C GLY A 447 29.72 -21.94 -21.93
N LEU A 448 30.17 -21.04 -21.05
CA LEU A 448 29.38 -20.36 -20.02
C LEU A 448 27.98 -19.92 -20.50
N PRO A 449 26.97 -19.92 -19.61
CA PRO A 449 25.63 -19.44 -19.91
C PRO A 449 25.68 -18.01 -20.48
N SER A 450 25.34 -17.87 -21.75
CA SER A 450 25.36 -16.58 -22.45
C SER A 450 24.32 -15.64 -21.86
N ILE A 451 24.76 -14.47 -21.38
CA ILE A 451 23.87 -13.40 -20.91
C ILE A 451 23.06 -12.89 -22.11
N ARG A 452 21.73 -12.74 -21.92
CA ARG A 452 20.85 -12.24 -22.97
C ARG A 452 21.25 -10.82 -23.39
N PRO A 453 21.24 -10.50 -24.69
CA PRO A 453 21.78 -9.24 -25.21
C PRO A 453 21.05 -8.00 -24.67
N GLU A 454 19.77 -8.13 -24.33
CA GLU A 454 18.99 -7.03 -23.74
C GLU A 454 19.45 -6.69 -22.32
N ILE A 455 19.84 -7.70 -21.54
CA ILE A 455 20.41 -7.50 -20.20
C ILE A 455 21.78 -6.87 -20.31
N THR A 456 22.62 -7.36 -21.23
CA THR A 456 23.92 -6.74 -21.54
C THR A 456 23.77 -5.28 -21.95
N LYS A 457 22.75 -4.95 -22.75
CA LYS A 457 22.44 -3.57 -23.11
C LYS A 457 22.05 -2.72 -21.89
N ALA A 458 21.27 -3.26 -20.95
CA ALA A 458 20.92 -2.55 -19.72
C ALA A 458 22.16 -2.29 -18.85
N VAL A 459 23.03 -3.29 -18.69
CA VAL A 459 24.33 -3.18 -17.98
C VAL A 459 25.19 -2.08 -18.61
N ASN A 460 25.38 -2.13 -19.94
CA ASN A 460 26.17 -1.13 -20.65
C ASN A 460 25.61 0.29 -20.50
N LEU A 461 24.28 0.45 -20.50
CA LEU A 461 23.64 1.76 -20.30
C LEU A 461 23.80 2.28 -18.86
N LEU A 462 23.79 1.40 -17.86
CA LEU A 462 24.05 1.78 -16.47
C LEU A 462 25.49 2.26 -16.28
N GLU A 463 26.45 1.53 -16.85
CA GLU A 463 27.87 1.89 -16.80
C GLU A 463 28.17 3.22 -17.51
N GLN A 464 27.50 3.49 -18.65
CA GLN A 464 27.64 4.75 -19.39
C GLN A 464 26.91 5.93 -18.70
N GLY A 465 25.81 5.65 -18.00
CA GLY A 465 24.91 6.65 -17.42
C GLY A 465 25.45 7.41 -16.22
N SER A 466 26.64 7.05 -15.71
CA SER A 466 27.22 7.59 -14.48
C SER A 466 27.60 9.09 -14.52
N SER A 467 27.57 9.76 -15.69
CA SER A 467 28.18 11.10 -15.83
C SER A 467 27.22 12.29 -15.96
N ARG A 468 25.92 12.10 -16.26
CA ARG A 468 24.96 13.23 -16.45
C ARG A 468 23.53 12.82 -16.12
N HIS A 469 23.04 13.13 -14.92
CA HIS A 469 21.68 12.78 -14.52
C HIS A 469 20.68 13.89 -14.87
N GLN A 470 19.96 13.73 -15.99
CA GLN A 470 18.82 14.59 -16.36
C GLN A 470 17.46 14.07 -15.85
N ALA A 471 17.43 12.88 -15.24
CA ALA A 471 16.20 12.32 -14.69
C ALA A 471 15.85 12.98 -13.34
N SER A 472 14.56 13.24 -13.08
CA SER A 472 14.12 13.73 -11.78
C SER A 472 14.47 12.73 -10.66
N PRO A 473 14.73 13.19 -9.42
CA PRO A 473 15.02 12.30 -8.29
C PRO A 473 13.98 11.20 -8.10
N ALA A 474 12.68 11.50 -8.26
CA ALA A 474 11.64 10.46 -8.19
C ALA A 474 11.72 9.42 -9.30
N THR A 475 12.10 9.83 -10.51
CA THR A 475 12.34 8.90 -11.62
C THR A 475 13.54 7.99 -11.32
N GLN A 476 14.60 8.53 -10.72
CA GLN A 476 15.78 7.77 -10.30
C GLN A 476 15.42 6.74 -9.22
N ARG A 477 14.63 7.13 -8.20
CA ARG A 477 14.14 6.20 -7.16
C ARG A 477 13.26 5.09 -7.73
N ALA A 478 12.37 5.41 -8.69
CA ALA A 478 11.56 4.42 -9.39
C ALA A 478 12.42 3.46 -10.23
N LEU A 479 13.49 3.96 -10.85
CA LEU A 479 14.46 3.15 -11.61
C LEU A 479 15.23 2.19 -10.71
N LEU A 480 15.80 2.68 -9.60
CA LEU A 480 16.49 1.84 -8.63
C LEU A 480 15.57 0.76 -8.07
N SER A 481 14.32 1.13 -7.75
CA SER A 481 13.31 0.16 -7.30
C SER A 481 13.00 -0.90 -8.36
N SER A 482 13.10 -0.57 -9.65
CA SER A 482 12.87 -1.50 -10.77
C SER A 482 14.07 -2.41 -11.01
N LEU A 483 15.28 -1.89 -10.89
CA LEU A 483 16.53 -2.66 -10.98
C LEU A 483 16.60 -3.71 -9.86
N ILE A 484 16.28 -3.32 -8.62
CA ILE A 484 16.25 -4.25 -7.48
C ILE A 484 15.16 -5.33 -7.64
N SER A 485 13.98 -4.99 -8.17
CA SER A 485 12.98 -6.00 -8.52
C SER A 485 13.47 -6.93 -9.64
N PHE A 486 14.19 -6.40 -10.63
CA PHE A 486 14.64 -7.18 -11.78
C PHE A 486 15.79 -8.13 -11.43
N GLU A 487 16.78 -7.69 -10.67
CA GLU A 487 17.88 -8.55 -10.22
C GLU A 487 17.40 -9.70 -9.32
N THR A 488 16.44 -9.43 -8.42
CA THR A 488 15.87 -10.46 -7.54
C THR A 488 15.06 -11.46 -8.35
N PHE A 489 14.36 -11.01 -9.38
CA PHE A 489 13.74 -11.88 -10.37
C PHE A 489 14.78 -12.77 -11.10
N LEU A 490 15.87 -12.20 -11.62
CA LEU A 490 16.92 -12.95 -12.31
C LEU A 490 17.57 -14.00 -11.39
N ALA A 491 17.88 -13.63 -10.15
CA ALA A 491 18.43 -14.54 -9.15
C ALA A 491 17.49 -15.72 -8.88
N ARG A 492 16.18 -15.46 -8.72
CA ARG A 492 15.15 -16.48 -8.55
C ARG A 492 15.01 -17.41 -9.75
N CYS A 493 15.17 -16.88 -10.96
CA CYS A 493 15.18 -17.66 -12.20
C CYS A 493 16.50 -18.42 -12.43
N ARG A 494 17.42 -18.40 -11.45
CA ARG A 494 18.75 -19.03 -11.52
C ARG A 494 19.64 -18.46 -12.63
N ALA A 495 19.33 -17.28 -13.15
CA ALA A 495 20.17 -16.54 -14.09
C ALA A 495 21.26 -15.77 -13.32
N LEU A 496 22.05 -16.48 -12.50
CA LEU A 496 22.94 -15.88 -11.50
C LEU A 496 24.01 -14.98 -12.11
N THR A 497 24.60 -15.36 -13.25
CA THR A 497 25.60 -14.52 -13.96
C THR A 497 25.01 -13.21 -14.44
N ALA A 498 23.77 -13.23 -14.97
CA ALA A 498 23.07 -12.04 -15.39
C ALA A 498 22.65 -11.16 -14.20
N ALA A 499 22.18 -11.80 -13.11
CA ALA A 499 21.85 -11.10 -11.86
C ALA A 499 23.07 -10.39 -11.28
N HIS A 500 24.22 -11.07 -11.21
CA HIS A 500 25.48 -10.52 -10.73
C HIS A 500 25.91 -9.30 -11.57
N ALA A 501 25.97 -9.44 -12.90
CA ALA A 501 26.36 -8.34 -13.78
C ALA A 501 25.43 -7.12 -13.63
N LEU A 502 24.11 -7.35 -13.57
CA LEU A 502 23.14 -6.28 -13.36
C LEU A 502 23.27 -5.63 -11.98
N GLN A 503 23.50 -6.41 -10.92
CA GLN A 503 23.71 -5.92 -9.55
C GLN A 503 24.94 -5.04 -9.44
N THR A 504 26.08 -5.47 -10.01
CA THR A 504 27.32 -4.68 -10.01
C THR A 504 27.11 -3.35 -10.72
N ALA A 505 26.50 -3.36 -11.91
CA ALA A 505 26.22 -2.13 -12.65
C ALA A 505 25.20 -1.22 -11.93
N SER A 506 24.18 -1.80 -11.30
CA SER A 506 23.18 -1.06 -10.53
C SER A 506 23.78 -0.44 -9.27
N LEU A 507 24.70 -1.13 -8.59
CA LEU A 507 25.43 -0.61 -7.44
C LEU A 507 26.29 0.58 -7.84
N SER A 508 27.08 0.45 -8.91
CA SER A 508 27.91 1.55 -9.44
C SER A 508 27.06 2.77 -9.83
N TYR A 509 25.93 2.56 -10.51
CA TYR A 509 24.97 3.62 -10.82
C TYR A 509 24.37 4.27 -9.56
N THR A 510 24.08 3.49 -8.51
CA THR A 510 23.55 4.04 -7.24
C THR A 510 24.59 4.87 -6.52
N GLU A 511 25.85 4.42 -6.50
CA GLU A 511 26.97 5.15 -5.90
C GLU A 511 27.26 6.45 -6.66
N SER A 512 27.11 6.46 -7.99
CA SER A 512 27.26 7.68 -8.79
C SER A 512 26.18 8.72 -8.46
N LEU A 513 24.96 8.28 -8.13
CA LEU A 513 23.87 9.16 -7.71
C LEU A 513 24.11 9.83 -6.35
N MET A 514 24.88 9.19 -5.46
CA MET A 514 25.25 9.78 -4.17
C MET A 514 26.26 10.92 -4.37
N GLY A 515 27.18 10.82 -5.34
CA GLY A 515 28.24 11.80 -5.58
C GLY A 515 29.36 11.76 -4.54
N PRO A 516 30.54 12.35 -4.83
CA PRO A 516 31.75 12.21 -4.00
C PRO A 516 31.68 12.92 -2.64
N SER A 517 30.77 13.88 -2.48
CA SER A 517 30.74 14.78 -1.31
C SER A 517 29.66 14.43 -0.27
N SER A 518 28.86 13.39 -0.49
CA SER A 518 27.66 13.13 0.31
C SER A 518 27.79 11.99 1.31
N LEU A 519 28.89 11.24 1.30
CA LEU A 519 29.13 10.23 2.32
C LEU A 519 29.47 10.94 3.63
N PRO A 520 28.61 10.87 4.66
CA PRO A 520 28.95 11.43 5.96
C PRO A 520 30.15 10.67 6.50
N SER A 521 31.32 11.32 6.52
CA SER A 521 32.52 10.72 7.11
C SER A 521 32.20 10.27 8.55
N PRO A 522 32.40 8.99 8.89
CA PRO A 522 32.01 8.43 10.19
C PRO A 522 32.85 8.95 11.38
N SER A 523 33.80 9.86 11.14
CA SER A 523 34.90 10.16 12.07
C SER A 523 34.75 11.43 12.91
N THR A 524 33.62 12.14 12.91
CA THR A 524 33.41 13.27 13.83
C THR A 524 32.15 13.09 14.66
N SER A 525 32.33 12.48 15.83
CA SER A 525 31.32 12.11 16.83
C SER A 525 30.60 13.27 17.54
N SER A 526 30.48 14.46 16.94
CA SER A 526 29.96 15.62 17.68
C SER A 526 29.13 16.65 16.91
N GLY A 527 28.77 16.46 15.63
CA GLY A 527 27.99 17.50 14.95
C GLY A 527 27.53 17.23 13.53
N GLY A 528 27.06 16.01 13.22
CA GLY A 528 26.27 15.85 12.00
C GLY A 528 25.09 16.82 12.00
N PRO A 529 24.69 17.40 10.86
CA PRO A 529 23.56 18.34 10.80
C PRO A 529 22.32 17.63 11.33
N THR A 530 21.92 17.97 12.55
CA THR A 530 20.70 17.47 13.14
C THR A 530 19.56 18.06 12.33
N LEU A 531 18.87 17.19 11.57
CA LEU A 531 17.62 17.55 10.92
C LEU A 531 16.70 18.06 12.03
N SER A 532 16.38 19.35 12.04
CA SER A 532 15.47 19.95 13.02
C SER A 532 14.11 20.14 12.36
N SER A 533 13.03 20.25 13.14
CA SER A 533 11.70 20.55 12.60
C SER A 533 11.65 21.93 11.91
N ALA A 534 12.63 22.79 12.21
CA ALA A 534 12.84 24.07 11.55
C ALA A 534 13.63 23.98 10.22
N THR A 535 14.15 22.80 9.85
CA THR A 535 14.88 22.62 8.59
C THR A 535 13.91 22.79 7.41
N PRO A 536 14.21 23.68 6.44
CA PRO A 536 13.33 23.89 5.30
C PRO A 536 13.24 22.64 4.42
N ALA A 537 12.09 22.44 3.78
CA ALA A 537 11.82 21.28 2.92
C ALA A 537 12.83 21.15 1.76
N SER A 538 13.36 22.28 1.28
CA SER A 538 14.41 22.35 0.26
C SER A 538 15.73 21.67 0.68
N ILE A 539 16.03 21.57 1.97
CA ILE A 539 17.19 20.83 2.50
C ILE A 539 16.80 19.40 2.87
N LEU A 540 15.56 19.23 3.34
CA LEU A 540 15.03 17.96 3.80
C LEU A 540 14.91 16.92 2.68
N GLY A 541 14.37 17.33 1.53
CA GLY A 541 14.19 16.47 0.35
C GLY A 541 15.52 15.83 -0.10
N PRO A 542 16.54 16.64 -0.44
CA PRO A 542 17.87 16.15 -0.84
C PRO A 542 18.52 15.23 0.18
N THR A 543 18.38 15.56 1.47
CA THR A 543 18.94 14.74 2.55
C THR A 543 18.25 13.37 2.61
N LEU A 544 16.92 13.32 2.51
CA LEU A 544 16.16 12.07 2.46
C LEU A 544 16.48 11.25 1.21
N THR A 545 16.69 11.91 0.07
CA THR A 545 17.09 11.25 -1.19
C THR A 545 18.47 10.61 -1.06
N SER A 546 19.43 11.30 -0.43
CA SER A 546 20.74 10.72 -0.13
C SER A 546 20.64 9.49 0.77
N TYR A 547 19.85 9.56 1.86
CA TYR A 547 19.61 8.39 2.72
C TYR A 547 18.91 7.25 1.98
N TYR A 548 17.95 7.57 1.11
CA TYR A 548 17.31 6.58 0.27
C TYR A 548 18.33 5.87 -0.64
N TYR A 549 19.21 6.60 -1.33
CA TYR A 549 20.25 6.00 -2.17
C TYR A 549 21.24 5.17 -1.36
N SER A 550 21.66 5.64 -0.19
CA SER A 550 22.49 4.88 0.75
C SER A 550 21.84 3.54 1.15
N THR A 551 20.55 3.55 1.52
CA THR A 551 19.82 2.32 1.84
C THR A 551 19.69 1.40 0.63
N ARG A 552 19.45 1.92 -0.58
CA ARG A 552 19.37 1.08 -1.80
C ARG A 552 20.72 0.50 -2.20
N ALA A 553 21.82 1.24 -2.03
CA ALA A 553 23.16 0.69 -2.21
C ALA A 553 23.45 -0.44 -1.22
N ALA A 554 23.03 -0.30 0.04
CA ALA A 554 23.15 -1.38 1.03
C ALA A 554 22.35 -2.64 0.64
N VAL A 555 21.14 -2.49 0.08
CA VAL A 555 20.37 -3.61 -0.47
C VAL A 555 21.12 -4.30 -1.61
N LEU A 556 21.61 -3.51 -2.57
CA LEU A 556 22.36 -4.01 -3.72
C LEU A 556 23.64 -4.76 -3.31
N ARG A 557 24.40 -4.23 -2.34
CA ARG A 557 25.56 -4.94 -1.76
C ARG A 557 25.17 -6.26 -1.11
N THR A 558 24.05 -6.29 -0.38
CA THR A 558 23.54 -7.50 0.25
C THR A 558 23.17 -8.56 -0.80
N HIS A 559 22.43 -8.17 -1.85
CA HIS A 559 22.06 -9.08 -2.93
C HIS A 559 23.28 -9.53 -3.76
N LEU A 560 24.24 -8.63 -4.02
CA LEU A 560 25.48 -8.96 -4.73
C LEU A 560 26.30 -9.99 -3.96
N ALA A 561 26.42 -9.85 -2.63
CA ALA A 561 27.07 -10.84 -1.77
C ALA A 561 26.35 -12.20 -1.84
N GLU A 562 25.01 -12.22 -1.80
CA GLU A 562 24.22 -13.45 -1.91
C GLU A 562 24.42 -14.16 -3.26
N VAL A 563 24.29 -13.45 -4.38
CA VAL A 563 24.47 -14.02 -5.72
C VAL A 563 25.91 -14.47 -5.94
N SER A 564 26.87 -13.71 -5.44
CA SER A 564 28.28 -14.06 -5.44
C SER A 564 28.58 -15.38 -4.73
N LEU A 565 28.02 -15.57 -3.53
CA LEU A 565 28.12 -16.82 -2.78
C LEU A 565 27.45 -17.97 -3.54
N ALA A 566 26.30 -17.72 -4.17
CA ALA A 566 25.60 -18.72 -4.97
C ALA A 566 26.40 -19.15 -6.22
N LEU A 567 27.15 -18.23 -6.83
CA LEU A 567 28.05 -18.50 -7.96
C LEU A 567 29.34 -19.23 -7.54
N ARG A 568 29.64 -19.32 -6.24
CA ARG A 568 30.87 -19.95 -5.70
C ARG A 568 32.15 -19.39 -6.32
N MET A 569 32.24 -18.07 -6.43
CA MET A 569 33.45 -17.42 -6.94
C MET A 569 34.66 -17.71 -6.01
N PRO A 570 35.91 -17.67 -6.52
CA PRO A 570 37.10 -17.84 -5.68
C PRO A 570 37.24 -16.66 -4.69
N ASN A 571 37.75 -16.94 -3.48
CA ASN A 571 37.93 -15.95 -2.40
C ASN A 571 36.65 -15.20 -2.00
N ILE A 572 35.48 -15.81 -2.22
CA ILE A 572 34.23 -15.07 -2.16
C ILE A 572 33.75 -14.71 -0.77
N GLU A 573 34.21 -15.43 0.26
CA GLU A 573 33.81 -15.18 1.64
C GLU A 573 34.28 -13.81 2.12
N GLY A 574 35.55 -13.47 1.90
CA GLY A 574 36.11 -12.17 2.28
C GLY A 574 35.40 -11.03 1.55
N TYR A 575 35.22 -11.16 0.24
CA TYR A 575 34.50 -10.18 -0.57
C TYR A 575 33.04 -10.00 -0.13
N ALA A 576 32.32 -11.10 0.13
CA ALA A 576 30.95 -11.05 0.61
C ALA A 576 30.85 -10.39 2.00
N LEU A 577 31.77 -10.71 2.92
CA LEU A 577 31.81 -10.11 4.25
C LEU A 577 32.11 -8.60 4.20
N ASP A 578 32.98 -8.15 3.30
CA ASP A 578 33.24 -6.72 3.07
C ASP A 578 31.99 -5.99 2.56
N LEU A 579 31.30 -6.56 1.56
CA LEU A 579 30.04 -6.01 1.04
C LEU A 579 28.97 -5.91 2.14
N LEU A 580 28.81 -6.97 2.93
CA LEU A 580 27.80 -7.03 3.99
C LEU A 580 28.13 -6.10 5.16
N SER A 581 29.40 -5.98 5.54
CA SER A 581 29.83 -5.03 6.58
C SER A 581 29.57 -3.59 6.16
N SER A 582 29.86 -3.24 4.90
CA SER A 582 29.53 -1.94 4.32
C SER A 582 28.03 -1.70 4.31
N ALA A 583 27.22 -2.69 3.91
CA ALA A 583 25.76 -2.57 3.93
C ALA A 583 25.22 -2.29 5.34
N VAL A 584 25.70 -3.05 6.35
CA VAL A 584 25.32 -2.85 7.76
C VAL A 584 25.71 -1.46 8.23
N HIS A 585 26.91 -0.97 7.92
CA HIS A 585 27.38 0.35 8.33
C HIS A 585 26.54 1.48 7.71
N SER A 586 26.24 1.40 6.41
CA SER A 586 25.38 2.38 5.72
C SER A 586 23.97 2.44 6.33
N CYS A 587 23.37 1.28 6.62
CA CYS A 587 22.06 1.22 7.25
C CYS A 587 22.08 1.75 8.69
N ASP A 588 23.10 1.40 9.49
CA ASP A 588 23.25 1.87 10.87
C ASP A 588 23.40 3.40 10.94
N SER A 589 24.26 3.97 10.08
CA SER A 589 24.42 5.42 9.94
C SER A 589 23.09 6.12 9.58
N THR A 590 22.35 5.57 8.62
CA THR A 590 21.03 6.08 8.19
C THR A 590 20.01 6.00 9.33
N LEU A 591 20.01 4.90 10.10
CA LEU A 591 19.12 4.72 11.24
C LEU A 591 19.44 5.72 12.36
N VAL A 592 20.70 5.92 12.70
CA VAL A 592 21.10 6.90 13.71
C VAL A 592 20.62 8.29 13.31
N ALA A 593 20.86 8.69 12.06
CA ALA A 593 20.48 10.01 11.56
C ALA A 593 18.95 10.23 11.56
N LEU A 594 18.17 9.26 11.07
CA LEU A 594 16.71 9.41 10.94
C LEU A 594 15.96 9.17 12.25
N THR A 595 16.43 8.29 13.14
CA THR A 595 15.76 8.02 14.43
C THR A 595 15.92 9.21 15.40
N GLN A 596 17.03 9.94 15.29
CA GLN A 596 17.25 11.18 16.03
C GLN A 596 16.51 12.38 15.41
N SER A 597 16.11 12.29 14.14
CA SER A 597 15.38 13.34 13.44
C SER A 597 13.93 13.49 13.96
N PRO A 598 13.41 14.71 14.13
CA PRO A 598 12.01 14.95 14.46
C PRO A 598 11.08 14.48 13.35
N LEU A 599 11.55 14.23 12.11
CA LEU A 599 10.70 13.72 11.03
C LEU A 599 10.02 12.39 11.36
N THR A 600 10.66 11.54 12.15
CA THR A 600 10.10 10.24 12.52
C THR A 600 9.10 10.33 13.67
N LYS A 601 9.16 11.41 14.47
CA LYS A 601 8.33 11.62 15.67
C LYS A 601 7.20 12.61 15.43
N ASP A 602 7.43 13.62 14.59
CA ASP A 602 6.50 14.71 14.35
C ASP A 602 5.43 14.26 13.34
N SER A 603 4.18 14.36 13.78
CA SER A 603 2.99 14.08 12.96
C SER A 603 2.45 15.35 12.29
N SER A 604 3.25 16.43 12.28
CA SER A 604 2.88 17.71 11.68
C SER A 604 2.30 17.54 10.28
N ARG A 605 1.17 18.22 10.07
CA ARG A 605 0.43 18.19 8.81
C ARG A 605 1.14 18.88 7.63
N LYS A 606 2.39 19.31 7.76
CA LYS A 606 3.17 19.81 6.61
C LYS A 606 4.31 18.87 6.23
N LEU A 607 4.68 17.96 7.12
CA LEU A 607 5.85 17.09 6.98
C LEU A 607 5.46 15.62 6.76
N LYS A 608 4.18 15.26 6.61
CA LYS A 608 3.75 13.85 6.46
C LYS A 608 4.35 13.16 5.24
N PRO A 609 4.53 13.79 4.05
CA PRO A 609 5.26 13.15 2.96
C PRO A 609 6.68 12.75 3.34
N PHE A 610 7.43 13.69 3.92
CA PHE A 610 8.80 13.47 4.35
C PHE A 610 8.90 12.51 5.54
N SER A 611 7.97 12.61 6.49
CA SER A 611 7.84 11.71 7.65
C SER A 611 7.55 10.28 7.19
N LYS A 612 6.61 10.10 6.26
CA LYS A 612 6.29 8.78 5.69
C LYS A 612 7.46 8.21 4.89
N ALA A 613 8.15 9.04 4.11
CA ALA A 613 9.37 8.66 3.41
C ALA A 613 10.47 8.24 4.40
N ALA A 614 10.73 9.05 5.43
CA ALA A 614 11.70 8.78 6.48
C ALA A 614 11.38 7.48 7.24
N GLN A 615 10.13 7.27 7.64
CA GLN A 615 9.67 6.03 8.27
C GLN A 615 9.88 4.82 7.34
N GLY A 616 9.61 4.98 6.04
CA GLY A 616 9.90 3.98 5.02
C GLY A 616 11.39 3.65 4.94
N ILE A 617 12.26 4.66 4.92
CA ILE A 617 13.72 4.49 4.87
C ILE A 617 14.25 3.84 6.15
N VAL A 618 13.73 4.22 7.33
CA VAL A 618 14.06 3.59 8.62
C VAL A 618 13.68 2.11 8.60
N ARG A 619 12.46 1.79 8.18
CA ARG A 619 11.99 0.40 8.07
C ARG A 619 12.88 -0.39 7.10
N ASP A 620 13.11 0.13 5.90
CA ASP A 620 13.91 -0.54 4.88
C ASP A 620 15.37 -0.72 5.32
N SER A 621 15.95 0.26 6.04
CA SER A 621 17.31 0.16 6.59
C SER A 621 17.40 -0.91 7.68
N ARG A 622 16.39 -1.03 8.56
CA ARG A 622 16.32 -2.11 9.56
C ARG A 622 16.24 -3.49 8.90
N VAL A 623 15.34 -3.66 7.94
CA VAL A 623 15.18 -4.92 7.19
C VAL A 623 16.49 -5.30 6.48
N THR A 624 17.10 -4.34 5.79
CA THR A 624 18.35 -4.56 5.03
C THR A 624 19.51 -4.92 5.96
N ALA A 625 19.67 -4.20 7.07
CA ALA A 625 20.71 -4.49 8.04
C ALA A 625 20.51 -5.86 8.73
N ALA A 626 19.26 -6.23 9.02
CA ALA A 626 18.94 -7.55 9.54
C ALA A 626 19.29 -8.66 8.53
N MET A 627 18.94 -8.48 7.26
CA MET A 627 19.29 -9.41 6.18
C MET A 627 20.81 -9.54 6.02
N ALA A 628 21.54 -8.41 5.99
CA ALA A 628 22.98 -8.41 5.85
C ALA A 628 23.68 -9.09 7.04
N CYS A 629 23.27 -8.79 8.28
CA CYS A 629 23.78 -9.47 9.46
C CYS A 629 23.48 -10.97 9.48
N ASN A 630 22.28 -11.38 9.06
CA ASN A 630 21.92 -12.80 8.94
C ASN A 630 22.81 -13.51 7.91
N LEU A 631 23.04 -12.91 6.75
CA LEU A 631 23.90 -13.49 5.72
C LEU A 631 25.37 -13.53 6.17
N SER A 632 25.88 -12.49 6.84
CA SER A 632 27.22 -12.49 7.44
C SER A 632 27.38 -13.60 8.47
N GLY A 633 26.39 -13.76 9.35
CA GLY A 633 26.37 -14.85 10.32
C GLY A 633 26.43 -16.22 9.64
N PHE A 634 25.71 -16.41 8.54
CA PHE A 634 25.72 -17.65 7.75
C PHE A 634 27.04 -17.89 7.02
N VAL A 635 27.67 -16.86 6.45
CA VAL A 635 28.99 -16.99 5.79
C VAL A 635 30.06 -17.39 6.81
N VAL A 636 30.12 -16.68 7.93
CA VAL A 636 31.05 -17.00 9.04
C VAL A 636 30.72 -18.34 9.70
N GLU A 637 29.46 -18.79 9.71
CA GLU A 637 29.11 -20.13 10.21
C GLU A 637 29.63 -21.25 9.28
N ASN A 638 29.66 -21.00 7.96
CA ASN A 638 29.99 -22.03 6.96
C ASN A 638 31.44 -22.02 6.48
N GLY A 639 32.19 -20.93 6.63
CA GLY A 639 33.60 -20.87 6.21
C GLY A 639 34.48 -21.98 6.82
N SER A 640 34.12 -22.50 8.01
CA SER A 640 34.80 -23.64 8.66
C SER A 640 34.80 -24.88 7.78
N ARG A 641 33.69 -25.10 7.07
CA ARG A 641 33.49 -26.30 6.26
C ARG A 641 34.37 -26.29 5.03
N ILE A 642 34.69 -25.10 4.53
CA ILE A 642 35.59 -24.93 3.39
C ILE A 642 37.05 -25.13 3.86
N ALA A 643 37.41 -24.65 5.05
CA ALA A 643 38.71 -24.92 5.65
C ALA A 643 38.95 -26.42 5.86
N ASP A 644 37.95 -27.16 6.36
CA ASP A 644 38.03 -28.62 6.56
C ASP A 644 38.21 -29.39 5.23
N ALA A 645 37.55 -28.95 4.16
CA ALA A 645 37.69 -29.56 2.83
C ALA A 645 39.07 -29.28 2.19
N SER A 646 39.72 -28.19 2.58
CA SER A 646 41.01 -27.77 2.03
C SER A 646 42.24 -28.42 2.71
N GLY A 647 42.04 -29.29 3.70
CA GLY A 647 43.13 -30.00 4.39
C GLY A 647 44.00 -29.11 5.30
N VAL A 648 43.49 -27.94 5.69
CA VAL A 648 44.14 -27.01 6.62
C VAL A 648 44.33 -27.68 7.98
N ARG A 649 45.45 -27.37 8.67
CA ARG A 649 45.83 -27.99 9.95
C ARG A 649 44.70 -27.90 10.98
N ARG A 650 44.45 -29.02 11.66
CA ARG A 650 43.39 -29.22 12.69
C ARG A 650 43.41 -28.19 13.84
N GLU A 651 44.54 -27.53 14.09
CA GLU A 651 44.68 -26.52 15.13
C GLU A 651 44.14 -25.14 14.67
N GLU A 652 44.39 -24.78 13.41
CA GLU A 652 43.88 -23.54 12.82
C GLU A 652 42.35 -23.59 12.70
N THR A 653 41.80 -24.76 12.33
CA THR A 653 40.35 -24.97 12.26
C THR A 653 39.67 -24.85 13.63
N LYS A 654 40.33 -25.26 14.72
CA LYS A 654 39.79 -25.09 16.09
C LYS A 654 39.74 -23.61 16.51
N SER A 655 40.82 -22.87 16.27
CA SER A 655 40.87 -21.43 16.58
C SER A 655 39.83 -20.64 15.78
N TRP A 656 39.63 -21.01 14.52
CA TRP A 656 38.64 -20.42 13.64
C TRP A 656 37.22 -20.78 14.08
N ALA A 657 36.96 -22.03 14.47
CA ALA A 657 35.65 -22.45 14.96
C ALA A 657 35.22 -21.64 16.19
N GLU A 658 36.13 -21.39 17.15
CA GLU A 658 35.81 -20.60 18.34
C GLU A 658 35.60 -19.11 18.03
N GLY A 659 36.47 -18.50 17.22
CA GLY A 659 36.37 -17.09 16.82
C GLY A 659 35.18 -16.81 15.91
N GLY A 660 34.99 -17.64 14.89
CA GLY A 660 33.93 -17.53 13.89
C GLY A 660 32.54 -17.74 14.49
N LEU A 661 32.34 -18.74 15.37
CA LEU A 661 31.04 -18.94 16.02
C LEU A 661 30.64 -17.75 16.90
N ARG A 662 31.59 -17.16 17.65
CA ARG A 662 31.30 -15.94 18.45
C ARG A 662 30.98 -14.75 17.57
N GLN A 663 31.70 -14.57 16.46
CA GLN A 663 31.41 -13.51 15.50
C GLN A 663 30.01 -13.71 14.86
N SER A 664 29.68 -14.93 14.45
CA SER A 664 28.36 -15.29 13.91
C SER A 664 27.24 -15.04 14.92
N GLN A 665 27.44 -15.42 16.19
CA GLN A 665 26.51 -15.14 17.29
C GLN A 665 26.26 -13.64 17.45
N SER A 666 27.32 -12.83 17.40
CA SER A 666 27.23 -11.37 17.46
C SER A 666 26.40 -10.80 16.30
N MET A 667 26.62 -11.31 15.08
CA MET A 667 25.86 -10.88 13.90
C MET A 667 24.37 -11.24 14.00
N PHE A 668 24.01 -12.45 14.44
CA PHE A 668 22.60 -12.82 14.64
C PHE A 668 21.93 -12.00 15.75
N LYS A 669 22.63 -11.70 16.86
CA LYS A 669 22.11 -10.78 17.89
C LYS A 669 21.85 -9.39 17.32
N LYS A 670 22.76 -8.88 16.50
CA LYS A 670 22.59 -7.59 15.82
C LYS A 670 21.40 -7.62 14.85
N ALA A 671 21.20 -8.72 14.11
CA ALA A 671 20.03 -8.90 13.24
C ALA A 671 18.70 -8.89 14.01
N VAL A 672 18.62 -9.55 15.17
CA VAL A 672 17.45 -9.49 16.07
C VAL A 672 17.19 -8.06 16.54
N GLY A 673 18.26 -7.32 16.88
CA GLY A 673 18.17 -5.91 17.27
C GLY A 673 17.60 -5.03 16.16
N PHE A 674 18.02 -5.22 14.91
CA PHE A 674 17.45 -4.49 13.77
C PHE A 674 16.02 -4.90 13.43
N ALA A 675 15.67 -6.17 13.57
CA ALA A 675 14.32 -6.67 13.28
C ALA A 675 13.25 -6.17 14.28
N LYS A 676 13.68 -5.66 15.44
CA LYS A 676 12.83 -4.98 16.44
C LYS A 676 13.07 -3.47 16.36
N ASN A 677 12.08 -2.66 16.69
CA ASN A 677 12.29 -1.22 16.91
C ASN A 677 12.73 -0.97 18.36
N ASP A 678 13.03 0.30 18.68
CA ASP A 678 13.52 0.67 20.01
C ASP A 678 12.45 0.46 21.11
N ALA A 679 11.17 0.35 20.72
CA ALA A 679 10.05 -0.01 21.60
C ALA A 679 9.82 -1.54 21.69
N GLY A 680 10.68 -2.36 21.06
CA GLY A 680 10.58 -3.82 21.03
C GLY A 680 9.53 -4.37 20.05
N ALA A 681 8.79 -3.53 19.34
CA ALA A 681 7.84 -3.98 18.33
C ALA A 681 8.58 -4.53 17.10
N VAL A 682 8.10 -5.64 16.56
CA VAL A 682 8.76 -6.31 15.45
C VAL A 682 8.46 -5.58 14.15
N VAL A 683 9.52 -5.17 13.46
CA VAL A 683 9.48 -4.48 12.16
C VAL A 683 9.59 -5.48 11.01
N ASP A 684 10.37 -6.55 11.20
CA ASP A 684 10.57 -7.63 10.23
C ASP A 684 10.35 -9.00 10.88
N HIS A 685 9.13 -9.53 10.75
CA HIS A 685 8.81 -10.85 11.30
C HIS A 685 9.61 -11.99 10.66
N GLN A 686 9.90 -11.91 9.35
CA GLN A 686 10.61 -12.99 8.66
C GLN A 686 12.09 -12.95 9.00
N GLY A 687 12.72 -11.77 8.94
CA GLY A 687 14.09 -11.56 9.35
C GLY A 687 14.32 -11.91 10.82
N LEU A 688 13.38 -11.56 11.71
CA LEU A 688 13.45 -11.94 13.14
C LEU A 688 13.46 -13.46 13.31
N LYS A 689 12.51 -14.18 12.70
CA LYS A 689 12.44 -15.64 12.80
C LYS A 689 13.70 -16.32 12.25
N LEU A 690 14.27 -15.79 11.16
CA LEU A 690 15.53 -16.29 10.60
C LEU A 690 16.71 -16.03 11.53
N ALA A 691 16.80 -14.83 12.10
CA ALA A 691 17.85 -14.44 13.03
C ALA A 691 17.82 -15.26 14.33
N GLU A 692 16.64 -15.45 14.92
CA GLU A 692 16.44 -16.27 16.13
C GLU A 692 16.85 -17.73 15.87
N ARG A 693 16.39 -18.32 14.76
CA ARG A 693 16.83 -19.67 14.36
C ARG A 693 18.34 -19.76 14.11
N GLY A 694 18.94 -18.71 13.55
CA GLY A 694 20.39 -18.63 13.36
C GLY A 694 21.14 -18.62 14.68
N LEU A 695 20.68 -17.77 15.60
CA LEU A 695 21.24 -17.64 16.94
C LEU A 695 21.14 -18.95 17.73
N ASP A 696 20.00 -19.63 17.69
CA ASP A 696 19.79 -20.91 18.37
C ASP A 696 20.75 -21.99 17.84
N ARG A 697 20.94 -22.07 16.52
CA ARG A 697 21.89 -23.01 15.90
C ARG A 697 23.33 -22.74 16.33
N VAL A 698 23.76 -21.48 16.32
CA VAL A 698 25.13 -21.10 16.72
C VAL A 698 25.35 -21.37 18.20
N ASN A 699 24.38 -21.07 19.07
CA ASN A 699 24.46 -21.36 20.50
C ASN A 699 24.58 -22.87 20.77
N ALA A 700 23.82 -23.69 20.05
CA ALA A 700 23.93 -25.15 20.17
C ALA A 700 25.32 -25.67 19.78
N LYS A 701 25.92 -25.13 18.70
CA LYS A 701 27.28 -25.46 18.28
C LYS A 701 28.33 -25.06 19.31
N ILE A 702 28.23 -23.84 19.87
CA ILE A 702 29.13 -23.38 20.93
C ILE A 702 29.02 -24.29 22.14
N GLY A 703 27.80 -24.63 22.57
CA GLY A 703 27.55 -25.53 23.69
C GLY A 703 28.19 -26.91 23.49
N SER A 704 28.09 -27.47 22.28
CA SER A 704 28.70 -28.77 21.92
C SER A 704 30.22 -28.76 21.86
N ILE A 705 30.86 -27.59 21.72
CA ILE A 705 32.33 -27.47 21.73
C ILE A 705 32.85 -27.28 23.16
N THR A 706 32.05 -26.60 24.01
CA THR A 706 32.42 -26.30 25.39
C THR A 706 32.12 -27.41 26.39
N GLY A 707 31.16 -28.28 26.08
CA GLY A 707 30.80 -29.45 26.90
C GLY A 707 31.45 -30.71 26.35
#